data_AF-A0A162PY87-F1
#
_entry.id   AF-A0A162PY87-F1
#
_cell.length_a   1.000
_cell.length_b   1.000
_cell.length_c   1.000
_cell.angle_alpha   90.00
_cell.angle_beta   90.00
_cell.angle_gamma   90.00
#
_symmetry.space_group_name_H-M   'P 1'
#
loop_
_entity.id
_entity.type
_entity.pdbx_description
1 polymer ?
#
loop_
_entity_poly.entity_id
_entity_poly.type
_entity_poly.pdbx_seq_one_letter_code
_entity_poly.pdbx_strand_id
1 'polypeptide(L)'
;MTATSSDPFSQILKDLALIVLSLAFLPLNTVLLFSCYAWQRLRPSRASGASGTADQPQPQHRRTILVTGVGMTKGLVLARLFHQAGHRVVGADFSPYACGSRSRALSAYHVLQKPGRGSSDPYLNSVLKIVEQEKVDLWVSCSGVGSAVEDGIVKEVLEARTSCRAVQFDVARTRILHEKDSFMEHTRETGLRVPESYLVTSRNEMIAALEGAAGLSYDPDKEAAKPQRERRPRFIAKSVGVNDRGRGDMTLLPLPTEKQTYDHIYHLEWLGLSDKEPWLLQEFIDGHEFCTHSLVVRGEVRAFVACRSAELLMHYVALPSDSSLSRAMLDFTRKQAASFGEGFTGHLSFDFMVTETDVAMAKMSNPEQLELYPIECNPRAHTAVALFGGTPDLVGQYLAVFNDDKSLNGSETELVTPREPAKYYWIGHDLFTLFLLPTARLLFFQMPLAAYWHSLWTFVEHLLFWKDGTFELWDPLPAWWLYHVYWPMVFWDCIVNRRSWSRINVSTTKMFETFKMDSSEFRAAAQEVVDDITKYYDTIASQPKVLPSVTPGYLRPLLPAAAPEDPESWQAIHADLQSHIVPGITHWQSPSFHAFFPCSSSYPAMLAELYSNAFNGAHFNWICSPAVTELETIVLDWLARLLSLPECYLSTAPTRGGGVLHGTASEAILTVMVAARDKFLRDATAHLPADSEEKEEETWRLRSKLVALGSEMAHSSTKKAAQILGVRFATVPAPAETGYAMSGAALASTVAALRAKGLEPFYLTATLGTTDTCAIDDFPGIRDALSSDERDRIWVHVDAAYAGSALMLPENAHHTAPFAAFHSFDVNPHKWMLTNFDCSALWVRDRAWLVESLSIKPAYLRNQFSEAGLVTDYRDWQIPLGRRFRSLKLWFVLRAYGASGIRAHLQRGIGLGEKFAEMVRSREDLFEIITGPRFALVVFTCKGSSREESNKVTEAVLEGVNGEGVIYLTPTMLHGTYGIRMCTGSSQIIEEEHVKKAFDILVAATEKALAERK
;
A
#
# COMPACT_ATOMS: atom_id res chain seq x y z
N MET A 1 -25.93 9.57 13.77
CA MET A 1 -25.26 8.28 13.95
C MET A 1 -23.85 8.40 13.39
N THR A 2 -22.84 8.49 14.26
CA THR A 2 -21.50 7.98 13.95
C THR A 2 -21.57 6.47 14.12
N ALA A 3 -22.27 5.80 13.19
CA ALA A 3 -22.27 4.35 13.11
C ALA A 3 -21.14 3.95 12.18
N THR A 4 -20.04 3.53 12.79
CA THR A 4 -18.95 2.77 12.19
C THR A 4 -19.42 1.36 11.82
N SER A 5 -20.51 1.23 11.05
CA SER A 5 -20.89 -0.04 10.43
C SER A 5 -20.59 0.01 8.95
N SER A 6 -19.53 -0.71 8.56
CA SER A 6 -19.15 -1.03 7.18
C SER A 6 -20.09 -2.06 6.56
N ASP A 7 -21.40 -1.90 6.74
CA ASP A 7 -22.43 -2.74 6.15
C ASP A 7 -23.01 -2.03 4.92
N PRO A 8 -22.85 -2.60 3.70
CA PRO A 8 -23.45 -2.07 2.48
C PRO A 8 -24.96 -1.84 2.58
N PHE A 9 -25.66 -2.64 3.37
CA PHE A 9 -27.10 -2.48 3.57
C PHE A 9 -27.44 -1.24 4.39
N SER A 10 -26.64 -0.94 5.42
CA SER A 10 -26.74 0.29 6.22
C SER A 10 -26.52 1.54 5.36
N GLN A 11 -25.57 1.49 4.43
CA GLN A 11 -25.27 2.61 3.52
C GLN A 11 -26.39 2.84 2.50
N ILE A 12 -26.93 1.78 1.89
CA ILE A 12 -28.09 1.89 0.98
C ILE A 12 -29.32 2.45 1.72
N LEU A 13 -29.59 1.99 2.94
CA LEU A 13 -30.69 2.51 3.76
C LEU A 13 -30.50 3.99 4.10
N LYS A 14 -29.26 4.41 4.40
CA LYS A 14 -28.90 5.81 4.65
C LYS A 14 -29.16 6.67 3.41
N ASP A 15 -28.73 6.24 2.23
CA ASP A 15 -28.95 6.96 0.96
C ASP A 15 -30.44 7.01 0.58
N LEU A 16 -31.17 5.89 0.71
CA LEU A 16 -32.61 5.83 0.50
C LEU A 16 -33.36 6.74 1.48
N ALA A 17 -32.98 6.77 2.75
CA ALA A 17 -33.62 7.63 3.74
C ALA A 17 -33.47 9.12 3.39
N LEU A 18 -32.33 9.54 2.85
CA LEU A 18 -32.11 10.92 2.41
C LEU A 18 -32.88 11.25 1.12
N ILE A 19 -33.04 10.30 0.20
CA ILE A 19 -33.91 10.45 -0.98
C ILE A 19 -35.38 10.55 -0.54
N VAL A 20 -35.83 9.68 0.36
CA VAL A 20 -37.20 9.73 0.91
C VAL A 20 -37.46 11.03 1.65
N LEU A 21 -36.48 11.51 2.42
CA LEU A 21 -36.56 12.82 3.08
C LEU A 21 -36.76 13.94 2.06
N SER A 22 -36.01 13.92 0.96
CA SER A 22 -36.20 14.86 -0.15
C SER A 22 -37.61 14.78 -0.74
N LEU A 23 -38.12 13.58 -1.01
CA LEU A 23 -39.47 13.37 -1.54
C LEU A 23 -40.57 13.82 -0.55
N ALA A 24 -40.37 13.62 0.75
CA ALA A 24 -41.33 14.03 1.78
C ALA A 24 -41.48 15.56 1.86
N PHE A 25 -40.38 16.30 1.70
CA PHE A 25 -40.39 17.77 1.69
C PHE A 25 -40.66 18.38 0.30
N LEU A 26 -40.67 17.57 -0.76
CA LEU A 26 -40.89 18.03 -2.14
C LEU A 26 -42.18 18.83 -2.32
N PRO A 27 -43.37 18.42 -1.80
CA PRO A 27 -44.59 19.20 -1.97
C PRO A 27 -44.50 20.59 -1.33
N LEU A 28 -44.00 20.67 -0.09
CA LEU A 28 -43.85 21.93 0.65
C LEU A 28 -42.91 22.88 -0.07
N ASN A 29 -41.72 22.41 -0.44
CA ASN A 29 -40.71 23.23 -1.10
C ASN A 29 -41.13 23.63 -2.52
N THR A 30 -41.91 22.80 -3.20
CA THR A 30 -42.49 23.13 -4.51
C THR A 30 -43.58 24.20 -4.40
N VAL A 31 -44.45 24.11 -3.39
CA VAL A 31 -45.43 25.17 -3.10
C VAL A 31 -44.71 26.48 -2.76
N LEU A 32 -43.65 26.44 -1.95
CA LEU A 32 -42.82 27.61 -1.64
C LEU A 32 -42.20 28.20 -2.92
N LEU A 33 -41.61 27.37 -3.78
CA LEU A 33 -41.03 27.79 -5.07
C LEU A 33 -42.06 28.52 -5.95
N PHE A 34 -43.23 27.92 -6.16
CA PHE A 34 -44.30 28.56 -6.95
C PHE A 34 -44.88 29.80 -6.27
N SER A 35 -44.96 29.82 -4.94
CA SER A 35 -45.40 30.99 -4.17
C SER A 35 -44.42 32.15 -4.33
N CYS A 36 -43.10 31.89 -4.35
CA CYS A 36 -42.09 32.91 -4.66
C CYS A 36 -42.26 33.46 -6.08
N TYR A 37 -42.47 32.61 -7.08
CA TYR A 37 -42.71 33.08 -8.45
C TYR A 37 -44.03 33.83 -8.61
N ALA A 38 -45.10 33.39 -7.94
CA ALA A 38 -46.38 34.09 -7.92
C ALA A 38 -46.23 35.46 -7.24
N TRP A 39 -45.53 35.52 -6.10
CA TRP A 39 -45.22 36.77 -5.39
C TRP A 39 -44.45 37.77 -6.26
N GLN A 40 -43.44 37.29 -7.00
CA GLN A 40 -42.68 38.12 -7.94
C GLN A 40 -43.52 38.62 -9.13
N ARG A 41 -44.54 37.87 -9.56
CA ARG A 41 -45.47 38.32 -10.61
C ARG A 41 -46.52 39.30 -10.11
N LEU A 42 -47.01 39.11 -8.87
CA LEU A 42 -48.06 39.94 -8.25
C LEU A 42 -47.53 41.24 -7.67
N ARG A 43 -46.29 41.23 -7.19
CA ARG A 43 -45.49 42.43 -6.97
C ARG A 43 -44.42 42.42 -8.05
N PRO A 44 -44.70 42.95 -9.27
CA PRO A 44 -43.63 43.40 -10.13
C PRO A 44 -42.98 44.53 -9.35
N SER A 45 -42.02 44.17 -8.51
CA SER A 45 -41.06 45.13 -8.02
C SER A 45 -40.58 45.86 -9.28
N ARG A 46 -40.35 47.16 -9.14
CA ARG A 46 -39.23 47.81 -9.81
C ARG A 46 -37.98 46.98 -9.46
N ALA A 47 -37.84 45.78 -10.01
CA ALA A 47 -36.71 44.86 -9.84
C ALA A 47 -35.67 45.14 -10.92
N SER A 48 -35.62 46.40 -11.33
CA SER A 48 -34.43 47.15 -11.69
C SER A 48 -34.04 48.18 -10.60
N GLY A 49 -34.57 48.10 -9.38
CA GLY A 49 -34.17 48.95 -8.25
C GLY A 49 -35.18 49.04 -7.09
N ALA A 50 -34.87 48.41 -5.94
CA ALA A 50 -35.20 48.93 -4.60
C ALA A 50 -34.63 48.04 -3.47
N SER A 51 -33.45 48.37 -2.97
CA SER A 51 -33.39 49.09 -1.69
C SER A 51 -32.88 50.51 -2.03
N GLY A 52 -33.45 51.53 -1.39
CA GLY A 52 -33.13 52.91 -1.71
C GLY A 52 -31.72 53.28 -1.26
N THR A 53 -30.80 53.39 -2.21
CA THR A 53 -30.08 54.64 -2.43
C THR A 53 -30.35 55.05 -3.87
N ALA A 54 -30.86 56.26 -4.08
CA ALA A 54 -31.19 56.81 -5.39
C ALA A 54 -29.93 57.19 -6.21
N ASP A 55 -28.82 56.45 -6.05
CA ASP A 55 -27.49 56.90 -6.44
C ASP A 55 -26.57 55.80 -7.01
N GLN A 56 -27.08 54.60 -7.34
CA GLN A 56 -26.25 53.61 -8.05
C GLN A 56 -26.33 53.80 -9.57
N PRO A 57 -25.27 54.29 -10.24
CA PRO A 57 -25.25 54.44 -11.68
C PRO A 57 -25.36 53.06 -12.36
N GLN A 58 -26.09 52.97 -13.48
CA GLN A 58 -25.92 51.83 -14.38
C GLN A 58 -24.42 51.70 -14.71
N PRO A 59 -23.87 50.47 -14.76
CA PRO A 59 -22.45 50.30 -15.04
C PRO A 59 -22.13 50.96 -16.37
N GLN A 60 -21.16 51.90 -16.35
CA GLN A 60 -20.66 52.58 -17.55
C GLN A 60 -20.22 51.60 -18.65
N HIS A 61 -19.86 50.37 -18.26
CA HIS A 61 -19.52 49.28 -19.16
C HIS A 61 -20.05 47.93 -18.64
N ARG A 62 -20.97 47.31 -19.38
CA ARG A 62 -21.44 45.95 -19.09
C ARG A 62 -20.38 44.93 -19.52
N ARG A 63 -19.95 44.09 -18.59
CA ARG A 63 -18.94 43.03 -18.80
C ARG A 63 -19.55 41.63 -18.73
N THR A 64 -18.90 40.66 -19.38
CA THR A 64 -19.15 39.22 -19.26
C THR A 64 -18.23 38.63 -18.21
N ILE A 65 -18.81 38.06 -17.15
CA ILE A 65 -18.10 37.52 -16.00
C ILE A 65 -18.28 36.00 -15.96
N LEU A 66 -17.19 35.25 -15.96
CA LEU A 66 -17.19 33.81 -15.72
C LEU A 66 -16.98 33.54 -14.23
N VAL A 67 -17.89 32.81 -13.60
CA VAL A 67 -17.72 32.32 -12.23
C VAL A 67 -17.67 30.79 -12.29
N THR A 68 -16.55 30.19 -11.88
CA THR A 68 -16.41 28.73 -11.75
C THR A 68 -16.79 28.29 -10.34
N GLY A 69 -17.30 27.07 -10.17
CA GLY A 69 -17.73 26.55 -8.86
C GLY A 69 -19.09 27.08 -8.39
N VAL A 70 -19.99 27.41 -9.32
CA VAL A 70 -21.35 27.94 -9.01
C VAL A 70 -22.28 26.93 -8.35
N GLY A 71 -21.92 25.64 -8.32
CA GLY A 71 -22.58 24.64 -7.48
C GLY A 71 -22.35 24.87 -5.98
N MET A 72 -21.28 25.57 -5.62
CA MET A 72 -20.99 25.95 -4.23
C MET A 72 -21.61 27.30 -3.88
N THR A 73 -21.93 27.50 -2.60
CA THR A 73 -22.55 28.75 -2.11
C THR A 73 -21.70 29.98 -2.45
N LYS A 74 -20.38 29.89 -2.29
CA LYS A 74 -19.45 30.98 -2.64
C LYS A 74 -19.56 31.44 -4.10
N GLY A 75 -19.59 30.51 -5.05
CA GLY A 75 -19.70 30.82 -6.47
C GLY A 75 -21.09 31.37 -6.81
N LEU A 76 -22.14 30.77 -6.25
CA LEU A 76 -23.52 31.21 -6.47
C LEU A 76 -23.77 32.64 -5.93
N VAL A 77 -23.26 32.97 -4.75
CA VAL A 77 -23.38 34.32 -4.17
C VAL A 77 -22.70 35.36 -5.05
N LEU A 78 -21.46 35.09 -5.50
CA LEU A 78 -20.75 36.03 -6.37
C LEU A 78 -21.44 36.19 -7.73
N ALA A 79 -21.90 35.10 -8.33
CA ALA A 79 -22.70 35.15 -9.56
C ALA A 79 -23.95 36.04 -9.40
N ARG A 80 -24.67 35.91 -8.28
CA ARG A 80 -25.83 36.75 -7.96
C ARG A 80 -25.47 38.23 -7.80
N LEU A 81 -24.37 38.55 -7.12
CA LEU A 81 -23.92 39.93 -6.94
C LEU A 81 -23.56 40.59 -8.27
N PHE A 82 -22.77 39.91 -9.14
CA PHE A 82 -22.46 40.44 -10.48
C PHE A 82 -23.71 40.64 -11.34
N HIS A 83 -24.67 39.72 -11.27
CA HIS A 83 -25.95 39.84 -11.97
C HIS A 83 -26.76 41.04 -11.49
N GLN A 84 -26.89 41.23 -10.17
CA GLN A 84 -27.61 42.35 -9.58
C GLN A 84 -26.95 43.70 -9.90
N ALA A 85 -25.63 43.73 -10.07
CA ALA A 85 -24.89 44.89 -10.56
C ALA A 85 -25.01 45.12 -12.09
N GLY A 86 -25.78 44.28 -12.81
CA GLY A 86 -26.10 44.46 -14.24
C GLY A 86 -25.14 43.76 -15.22
N HIS A 87 -24.17 42.98 -14.73
CA HIS A 87 -23.23 42.25 -15.60
C HIS A 87 -23.87 40.99 -16.20
N ARG A 88 -23.30 40.52 -17.31
CA ARG A 88 -23.66 39.22 -17.88
C ARG A 88 -22.82 38.16 -17.16
N VAL A 89 -23.45 37.19 -16.52
CA VAL A 89 -22.74 36.14 -15.78
C VAL A 89 -22.84 34.82 -16.52
N VAL A 90 -21.71 34.13 -16.67
CA VAL A 90 -21.58 32.77 -17.16
C VAL A 90 -21.13 31.91 -15.99
N GLY A 91 -21.85 30.84 -15.70
CA GLY A 91 -21.48 29.90 -14.63
C GLY A 91 -20.83 28.65 -15.20
N ALA A 92 -19.90 28.05 -14.46
CA ALA A 92 -19.34 26.75 -14.81
C ALA A 92 -19.05 25.89 -13.58
N ASP A 93 -19.22 24.57 -13.72
CA ASP A 93 -18.93 23.59 -12.66
C ASP A 93 -18.61 22.22 -13.27
N PHE A 94 -18.08 21.28 -12.48
CA PHE A 94 -17.77 19.91 -12.93
C PHE A 94 -19.01 19.02 -13.07
N SER A 95 -20.12 19.38 -12.41
CA SER A 95 -21.35 18.58 -12.41
C SER A 95 -22.39 19.17 -13.35
N PRO A 96 -23.00 18.39 -14.27
CA PRO A 96 -24.15 18.87 -15.04
C PRO A 96 -25.39 19.15 -14.18
N TYR A 97 -25.40 18.67 -12.93
CA TYR A 97 -26.51 18.81 -11.99
C TYR A 97 -26.30 19.91 -10.96
N ALA A 98 -25.19 20.66 -11.01
CA ALA A 98 -24.87 21.69 -10.02
C ALA A 98 -26.04 22.66 -9.81
N CYS A 99 -26.39 22.95 -8.55
CA CYS A 99 -27.59 23.74 -8.23
C CYS A 99 -27.55 25.16 -8.82
N GLY A 100 -26.35 25.77 -8.90
CA GLY A 100 -26.16 27.07 -9.51
C GLY A 100 -26.53 27.15 -10.99
N SER A 101 -26.51 26.02 -11.73
CA SER A 101 -26.91 25.97 -13.15
C SER A 101 -28.36 26.40 -13.40
N ARG A 102 -29.19 26.42 -12.35
CA ARG A 102 -30.60 26.84 -12.39
C ARG A 102 -30.85 28.24 -11.84
N SER A 103 -29.79 28.97 -11.52
CA SER A 103 -29.90 30.35 -11.05
C SER A 103 -30.29 31.29 -12.19
N ARG A 104 -31.23 32.19 -11.91
CA ARG A 104 -31.60 33.30 -12.81
C ARG A 104 -30.49 34.32 -12.99
N ALA A 105 -29.47 34.27 -12.14
CA ALA A 105 -28.30 35.13 -12.26
C ALA A 105 -27.43 34.79 -13.48
N LEU A 106 -27.50 33.54 -13.95
CA LEU A 106 -26.67 33.04 -15.05
C LEU A 106 -27.36 33.24 -16.40
N SER A 107 -26.58 33.74 -17.37
CA SER A 107 -26.97 33.83 -18.78
C SER A 107 -26.61 32.56 -19.58
N ALA A 108 -25.60 31.81 -19.13
CA ALA A 108 -25.17 30.54 -19.69
C ALA A 108 -24.53 29.69 -18.59
N TYR A 109 -24.54 28.36 -18.78
CA TYR A 109 -23.92 27.39 -17.89
C TYR A 109 -23.11 26.36 -18.68
N HIS A 110 -21.88 26.09 -18.24
CA HIS A 110 -20.96 25.15 -18.89
C HIS A 110 -20.45 24.08 -17.92
N VAL A 111 -20.26 22.86 -18.42
CA VAL A 111 -19.69 21.75 -17.65
C VAL A 111 -18.18 21.66 -17.91
N LEU A 112 -17.39 21.73 -16.85
CA LEU A 112 -15.93 21.67 -16.89
C LEU A 112 -15.44 20.22 -16.89
N GLN A 113 -14.33 19.97 -17.57
CA GLN A 113 -13.63 18.69 -17.47
C GLN A 113 -12.76 18.69 -16.21
N LYS A 114 -12.81 17.60 -15.44
CA LYS A 114 -11.93 17.45 -14.27
C LYS A 114 -10.45 17.34 -14.73
N PRO A 115 -9.50 17.89 -13.96
CA PRO A 115 -8.08 17.69 -14.24
C PRO A 115 -7.73 16.19 -14.16
N GLY A 116 -6.87 15.71 -15.07
CA GLY A 116 -6.38 14.33 -15.07
C GLY A 116 -5.18 14.16 -14.15
N ARG A 117 -4.91 12.94 -13.65
CA ARG A 117 -3.71 12.66 -12.84
C ARG A 117 -2.45 13.01 -13.66
N GLY A 118 -1.78 14.11 -13.30
CA GLY A 118 -0.53 14.56 -13.92
C GLY A 118 -0.65 15.43 -15.18
N SER A 119 -1.87 15.77 -15.64
CA SER A 119 -2.07 16.73 -16.74
C SER A 119 -3.29 17.60 -16.46
N SER A 120 -3.06 18.91 -16.30
CA SER A 120 -4.11 19.93 -16.18
C SER A 120 -4.72 20.31 -17.53
N ASP A 121 -4.24 19.73 -18.64
CA ASP A 121 -4.60 20.13 -20.00
C ASP A 121 -6.11 20.04 -20.29
N PRO A 122 -6.86 19.00 -19.88
CA PRO A 122 -8.31 18.94 -20.15
C PRO A 122 -9.10 20.04 -19.43
N TYR A 123 -8.76 20.30 -18.16
CA TYR A 123 -9.39 21.35 -17.37
C TYR A 123 -9.06 22.74 -17.93
N LEU A 124 -7.78 23.01 -18.16
CA LEU A 124 -7.29 24.24 -18.77
C LEU A 124 -7.99 24.54 -20.09
N ASN A 125 -8.01 23.56 -21.00
CA ASN A 125 -8.65 23.71 -22.31
C ASN A 125 -10.15 23.98 -22.19
N SER A 126 -10.83 23.39 -21.20
CA SER A 126 -12.26 23.64 -20.98
C SER A 126 -12.55 25.08 -20.55
N VAL A 127 -11.73 25.67 -19.66
CA VAL A 127 -11.89 27.07 -19.22
C VAL A 127 -11.55 28.04 -20.36
N LEU A 128 -10.44 27.83 -21.06
CA LEU A 128 -10.03 28.66 -22.20
C LEU A 128 -11.10 28.69 -23.29
N LYS A 129 -11.67 27.53 -23.63
CA LYS A 129 -12.76 27.42 -24.60
C LYS A 129 -13.97 28.25 -24.20
N ILE A 130 -14.37 28.23 -22.93
CA ILE A 130 -15.50 29.03 -22.43
C ILE A 130 -15.18 30.53 -22.54
N VAL A 131 -13.96 30.93 -22.15
CA VAL A 131 -13.51 32.33 -22.20
C VAL A 131 -13.58 32.89 -23.62
N GLU A 132 -13.11 32.13 -24.60
CA GLU A 132 -13.13 32.52 -26.02
C GLU A 132 -14.55 32.52 -26.60
N GLN A 133 -15.35 31.49 -26.32
CA GLN A 133 -16.69 31.34 -26.87
C GLN A 133 -17.67 32.39 -26.32
N GLU A 134 -17.60 32.64 -25.01
CA GLU A 134 -18.52 33.55 -24.33
C GLU A 134 -18.04 35.00 -24.30
N LYS A 135 -16.81 35.24 -24.77
CA LYS A 135 -16.12 36.55 -24.73
C LYS A 135 -16.06 37.08 -23.30
N VAL A 136 -15.46 36.29 -22.41
CA VAL A 136 -15.36 36.61 -20.99
C VAL A 136 -14.34 37.73 -20.77
N ASP A 137 -14.73 38.75 -20.02
CA ASP A 137 -13.86 39.86 -19.63
C ASP A 137 -13.13 39.57 -18.30
N LEU A 138 -13.85 38.97 -17.34
CA LEU A 138 -13.35 38.65 -16.00
C LEU A 138 -13.69 37.21 -15.63
N TRP A 139 -12.69 36.44 -15.22
CA TRP A 139 -12.87 35.14 -14.59
C TRP A 139 -12.65 35.25 -13.07
N VAL A 140 -13.60 34.73 -12.31
CA VAL A 140 -13.54 34.63 -10.84
C VAL A 140 -13.54 33.16 -10.47
N SER A 141 -12.42 32.66 -9.95
CA SER A 141 -12.34 31.28 -9.50
C SER A 141 -12.99 31.10 -8.13
N CYS A 142 -13.92 30.15 -8.01
CA CYS A 142 -14.43 29.72 -6.71
C CYS A 142 -14.27 28.21 -6.49
N SER A 143 -13.29 27.58 -7.14
CA SER A 143 -13.12 26.12 -7.16
C SER A 143 -12.80 25.50 -5.78
N GLY A 144 -12.81 24.17 -5.73
CA GLY A 144 -12.57 23.38 -4.52
C GLY A 144 -11.09 23.37 -4.08
N VAL A 145 -10.81 22.71 -2.95
CA VAL A 145 -9.45 22.63 -2.38
C VAL A 145 -8.45 21.97 -3.34
N GLY A 146 -8.84 20.88 -4.00
CA GLY A 146 -7.97 20.09 -4.86
C GLY A 146 -7.77 20.63 -6.28
N SER A 147 -8.07 21.90 -6.54
CA SER A 147 -7.86 22.53 -7.86
C SER A 147 -7.21 23.92 -7.77
N ALA A 148 -6.74 24.33 -6.58
CA ALA A 148 -6.24 25.69 -6.37
C ALA A 148 -4.97 25.98 -7.18
N VAL A 149 -4.04 25.01 -7.24
CA VAL A 149 -2.80 25.14 -8.02
C VAL A 149 -3.10 25.10 -9.51
N GLU A 150 -4.01 24.23 -9.93
CA GLU A 150 -4.50 24.11 -11.30
C GLU A 150 -5.16 25.41 -11.77
N ASP A 151 -5.96 26.06 -10.93
CA ASP A 151 -6.54 27.37 -11.23
C ASP A 151 -5.46 28.45 -11.43
N GLY A 152 -4.33 28.35 -10.69
CA GLY A 152 -3.16 29.20 -10.91
C GLY A 152 -2.52 29.00 -12.29
N ILE A 153 -2.41 27.75 -12.75
CA ILE A 153 -1.95 27.44 -14.12
C ILE A 153 -2.92 28.03 -15.14
N VAL A 154 -4.23 27.88 -14.93
CA VAL A 154 -5.24 28.43 -15.84
C VAL A 154 -5.13 29.95 -15.90
N LYS A 155 -4.93 30.64 -14.78
CA LYS A 155 -4.74 32.10 -14.77
C LYS A 155 -3.57 32.53 -15.63
N GLU A 156 -2.38 31.95 -15.41
CA GLU A 156 -1.17 32.34 -16.12
C GLU A 156 -1.34 32.21 -17.63
N VAL A 157 -1.93 31.09 -18.08
CA VAL A 157 -2.17 30.82 -19.49
C VAL A 157 -3.27 31.72 -20.06
N LEU A 158 -4.36 31.92 -19.32
CA LEU A 158 -5.52 32.71 -19.74
C LEU A 158 -5.16 34.18 -19.92
N GLU A 159 -4.45 34.78 -18.97
CA GLU A 159 -4.03 36.19 -19.06
C GLU A 159 -2.92 36.40 -20.10
N ALA A 160 -2.12 35.37 -20.41
CA ALA A 160 -1.11 35.42 -21.47
C ALA A 160 -1.70 35.29 -22.89
N ARG A 161 -2.82 34.57 -23.05
CA ARG A 161 -3.40 34.24 -24.37
C ARG A 161 -4.66 35.04 -24.71
N THR A 162 -5.30 35.68 -23.74
CA THR A 162 -6.59 36.35 -23.92
C THR A 162 -6.60 37.73 -23.26
N SER A 163 -7.60 38.55 -23.54
CA SER A 163 -7.84 39.83 -22.84
C SER A 163 -8.59 39.66 -21.51
N CYS A 164 -8.95 38.43 -21.13
CA CYS A 164 -9.67 38.16 -19.90
C CYS A 164 -8.74 38.35 -18.70
N ARG A 165 -9.23 39.03 -17.65
CA ARG A 165 -8.53 39.13 -16.36
C ARG A 165 -9.03 38.07 -15.40
N ALA A 166 -8.21 37.66 -14.44
CA ALA A 166 -8.55 36.62 -13.48
C ALA A 166 -8.37 37.07 -12.02
N VAL A 167 -9.39 36.84 -11.20
CA VAL A 167 -9.30 36.87 -9.74
C VAL A 167 -8.95 35.47 -9.25
N GLN A 168 -7.64 35.21 -9.21
CA GLN A 168 -7.00 33.97 -8.81
C GLN A 168 -5.50 34.28 -8.63
N PHE A 169 -4.78 33.62 -7.73
CA PHE A 169 -3.33 33.80 -7.64
C PHE A 169 -2.61 32.90 -8.65
N ASP A 170 -1.40 33.28 -9.06
CA ASP A 170 -0.56 32.44 -9.93
C ASP A 170 -0.01 31.21 -9.19
N VAL A 171 0.69 30.33 -9.90
CA VAL A 171 1.12 29.03 -9.37
C VAL A 171 2.07 29.21 -8.18
N ALA A 172 3.05 30.10 -8.30
CA ALA A 172 4.06 30.32 -7.28
C ALA A 172 3.44 30.84 -5.97
N ARG A 173 2.61 31.88 -6.06
CA ARG A 173 1.95 32.49 -4.89
C ARG A 173 0.93 31.54 -4.28
N THR A 174 0.21 30.77 -5.10
CA THR A 174 -0.75 29.78 -4.61
C THR A 174 -0.05 28.68 -3.82
N ARG A 175 1.11 28.19 -4.26
CA ARG A 175 1.87 27.17 -3.51
C ARG A 175 2.34 27.68 -2.17
N ILE A 176 2.98 28.87 -2.13
CA ILE A 176 3.45 29.49 -0.88
C ILE A 176 2.33 29.59 0.16
N LEU A 177 1.12 29.99 -0.27
CA LEU A 177 0.00 30.19 0.64
C LEU A 177 -0.80 28.92 0.95
N HIS A 178 -0.83 27.95 0.03
CA HIS A 178 -1.61 26.73 0.21
C HIS A 178 -0.87 25.67 1.03
N GLU A 179 0.46 25.61 0.91
CA GLU A 179 1.33 24.70 1.65
C GLU A 179 1.61 25.28 3.04
N LYS A 180 1.30 24.50 4.09
CA LYS A 180 1.25 25.02 5.47
C LYS A 180 2.61 25.48 5.98
N ASP A 181 3.65 24.74 5.68
CA ASP A 181 5.04 25.05 6.04
C ASP A 181 5.53 26.32 5.33
N SER A 182 5.39 26.38 4.00
CA SER A 182 5.74 27.56 3.20
C SER A 182 4.98 28.82 3.65
N PHE A 183 3.70 28.67 3.99
CA PHE A 183 2.87 29.76 4.50
C PHE A 183 3.39 30.29 5.85
N MET A 184 3.75 29.39 6.77
CA MET A 184 4.25 29.77 8.10
C MET A 184 5.62 30.44 8.00
N GLU A 185 6.50 29.95 7.13
CA GLU A 185 7.81 30.53 6.87
C GLU A 185 7.68 31.95 6.30
N HIS A 186 6.93 32.11 5.20
CA HIS A 186 6.69 33.42 4.59
C HIS A 186 6.05 34.40 5.58
N THR A 187 5.04 33.96 6.33
CA THR A 187 4.37 34.83 7.33
C THR A 187 5.36 35.30 8.40
N ARG A 188 6.27 34.42 8.87
CA ARG A 188 7.32 34.79 9.82
C ARG A 188 8.31 35.81 9.22
N GLU A 189 8.71 35.64 7.97
CA GLU A 189 9.61 36.56 7.26
C GLU A 189 9.00 37.97 7.09
N THR A 190 7.67 38.07 6.98
CA THR A 190 6.97 39.37 6.95
C THR A 190 6.88 40.06 8.33
N GLY A 191 7.44 39.46 9.38
CA GLY A 191 7.40 39.97 10.75
C GLY A 191 6.04 39.81 11.43
N LEU A 192 5.15 39.00 10.86
CA LEU A 192 3.88 38.63 11.46
C LEU A 192 4.05 37.44 12.41
N ARG A 193 3.23 37.42 13.46
CA ARG A 193 3.24 36.31 14.42
C ARG A 193 2.66 35.06 13.78
N VAL A 194 3.29 33.92 14.05
CA VAL A 194 2.84 32.57 13.70
C VAL A 194 2.89 31.69 14.95
N PRO A 195 2.05 30.64 15.05
CA PRO A 195 2.26 29.60 16.04
C PRO A 195 3.67 29.03 15.93
N GLU A 196 4.29 28.70 17.07
CA GLU A 196 5.57 28.03 17.06
C GLU A 196 5.45 26.72 16.28
N SER A 197 6.24 26.56 15.22
CA SER A 197 6.07 25.45 14.27
C SER A 197 7.42 24.93 13.82
N TYR A 198 7.58 23.61 13.83
CA TYR A 198 8.81 22.92 13.46
C TYR A 198 8.51 21.95 12.32
N LEU A 199 9.19 22.14 11.18
CA LEU A 199 9.24 21.12 10.15
C LEU A 199 10.19 20.03 10.63
N VAL A 200 9.69 18.80 10.77
CA VAL A 200 10.45 17.66 11.26
C VAL A 200 10.37 16.54 10.25
N THR A 201 11.51 15.96 9.91
CA THR A 201 11.61 14.82 8.99
C THR A 201 12.01 13.53 9.69
N SER A 202 12.35 13.61 10.98
CA SER A 202 12.73 12.44 11.77
C SER A 202 12.17 12.49 13.19
N ARG A 203 12.05 11.31 13.84
CA ARG A 203 11.69 11.22 15.26
C ARG A 203 12.63 12.06 16.13
N ASN A 204 13.93 12.04 15.83
CA ASN A 204 14.93 12.73 16.64
C ASN A 204 14.73 14.26 16.57
N GLU A 205 14.39 14.79 15.40
CA GLU A 205 14.03 16.21 15.25
C GLU A 205 12.74 16.55 15.99
N MET A 206 11.73 15.69 15.94
CA MET A 206 10.49 15.88 16.68
C MET A 206 10.71 15.87 18.20
N ILE A 207 11.54 14.95 18.69
CA ILE A 207 11.95 14.89 20.09
C ILE A 207 12.74 16.15 20.45
N ALA A 208 13.76 16.51 19.68
CA ALA A 208 14.57 17.70 19.95
C ALA A 208 13.74 18.99 19.97
N ALA A 209 12.76 19.11 19.08
CA ALA A 209 11.81 20.22 19.07
C ALA A 209 10.95 20.24 20.36
N LEU A 210 10.44 19.09 20.81
CA LEU A 210 9.68 18.99 22.05
C LEU A 210 10.54 19.15 23.33
N GLU A 211 11.80 18.74 23.31
CA GLU A 211 12.76 18.98 24.40
C GLU A 211 13.06 20.48 24.53
N GLY A 212 13.30 21.16 23.41
CA GLY A 212 13.57 22.60 23.37
C GLY A 212 12.34 23.45 23.72
N ALA A 213 11.18 23.15 23.12
CA ALA A 213 9.99 24.00 23.22
C ALA A 213 9.05 23.61 24.37
N ALA A 214 8.84 22.30 24.59
CA ALA A 214 7.92 21.76 25.60
C ALA A 214 8.64 21.17 26.83
N GLY A 215 9.96 21.34 26.94
CA GLY A 215 10.78 20.89 28.06
C GLY A 215 10.73 19.38 28.32
N LEU A 216 10.40 18.57 27.31
CA LEU A 216 10.41 17.11 27.39
C LEU A 216 11.79 16.65 27.91
N SER A 217 11.84 15.76 28.90
CA SER A 217 13.11 15.34 29.50
C SER A 217 13.01 13.93 30.05
N TYR A 218 13.13 12.93 29.19
CA TYR A 218 13.07 11.53 29.61
C TYR A 218 14.39 11.05 30.24
N ASP A 219 14.34 10.80 31.55
CA ASP A 219 15.39 10.12 32.33
C ASP A 219 14.91 8.68 32.63
N PRO A 220 15.41 7.65 31.90
CA PRO A 220 14.94 6.27 32.06
C PRO A 220 15.23 5.68 33.45
N ASP A 221 16.11 6.30 34.25
CA ASP A 221 16.53 5.80 35.57
C ASP A 221 15.73 6.42 36.74
N LYS A 222 14.83 7.38 36.48
CA LYS A 222 13.97 8.01 37.50
C LYS A 222 12.51 7.61 37.33
N GLU A 223 12.16 6.45 37.90
CA GLU A 223 10.81 5.89 37.90
C GLU A 223 9.86 6.58 38.91
N ALA A 224 9.75 7.91 38.83
CA ALA A 224 8.76 8.68 39.61
C ALA A 224 8.10 9.73 38.72
N ALA A 225 6.93 9.37 38.19
CA ALA A 225 6.03 10.29 37.50
C ALA A 225 5.73 11.51 38.38
N LYS A 226 6.34 12.65 38.06
CA LYS A 226 5.77 13.93 38.47
C LYS A 226 4.64 14.24 37.49
N PRO A 227 3.38 14.39 37.92
CA PRO A 227 2.36 14.95 37.05
C PRO A 227 2.89 16.30 36.54
N GLN A 228 2.96 16.48 35.21
CA GLN A 228 3.37 17.75 34.61
C GLN A 228 2.42 18.83 35.13
N ARG A 229 2.88 19.61 36.11
CA ARG A 229 2.17 20.78 36.60
C ARG A 229 2.10 21.79 35.45
N GLU A 230 0.88 22.25 35.22
CA GLU A 230 0.39 23.26 34.29
C GLU A 230 1.42 24.30 33.83
N ARG A 231 1.35 24.60 32.51
CA ARG A 231 2.05 25.63 31.71
C ARG A 231 3.33 25.21 30.99
N ARG A 232 3.19 24.28 30.05
CA ARG A 232 4.12 24.16 28.91
C ARG A 232 3.33 24.24 27.60
N PRO A 233 3.90 24.81 26.52
CA PRO A 233 3.25 24.82 25.21
C PRO A 233 3.00 23.38 24.76
N ARG A 234 1.79 23.12 24.28
CA ARG A 234 1.40 21.85 23.67
C ARG A 234 1.53 21.98 22.16
N PHE A 235 1.71 20.86 21.46
CA PHE A 235 1.90 20.80 20.02
C PHE A 235 0.99 19.75 19.40
N ILE A 236 0.62 19.95 18.14
CA ILE A 236 -0.04 18.96 17.29
C ILE A 236 0.92 18.67 16.13
N ALA A 237 1.18 17.38 15.89
CA ALA A 237 1.93 16.94 14.73
C ALA A 237 0.98 16.72 13.55
N LYS A 238 1.24 17.37 12.41
CA LYS A 238 0.43 17.27 11.19
C LYS A 238 1.33 16.90 10.02
N SER A 239 0.92 16.01 9.14
CA SER A 239 1.63 15.79 7.88
C SER A 239 1.56 17.04 6.99
N VAL A 240 2.67 17.41 6.33
CA VAL A 240 2.72 18.57 5.41
C VAL A 240 2.14 18.22 4.02
N GLY A 241 2.18 16.94 3.63
CA GLY A 241 1.61 16.43 2.38
C GLY A 241 0.12 16.03 2.43
N VAL A 242 -0.40 15.49 1.34
CA VAL A 242 -1.82 15.11 1.15
C VAL A 242 -2.19 13.77 1.83
N ASN A 243 -1.29 13.21 2.64
CA ASN A 243 -1.45 11.92 3.31
C ASN A 243 -2.59 11.97 4.36
N ASP A 244 -3.76 11.44 3.99
CA ASP A 244 -4.98 11.42 4.82
C ASP A 244 -4.91 10.41 6.01
N ARG A 245 -3.85 9.58 6.13
CA ARG A 245 -3.71 8.62 7.26
C ARG A 245 -3.34 9.28 8.60
N GLY A 246 -2.54 10.34 8.57
CA GLY A 246 -2.15 11.11 9.78
C GLY A 246 -3.05 12.32 10.04
N ARG A 247 -3.87 12.72 9.07
CA ARG A 247 -4.63 13.99 9.10
C ARG A 247 -5.74 14.04 10.15
N GLY A 248 -6.14 12.88 10.69
CA GLY A 248 -7.13 12.74 11.76
C GLY A 248 -6.53 12.61 13.16
N ASP A 249 -5.21 12.44 13.28
CA ASP A 249 -4.54 12.33 14.56
C ASP A 249 -4.16 13.72 15.08
N MET A 250 -5.05 14.31 15.87
CA MET A 250 -4.87 15.61 16.51
C MET A 250 -4.35 15.44 17.95
N THR A 251 -3.52 14.41 18.20
CA THR A 251 -2.96 14.16 19.52
C THR A 251 -2.13 15.35 19.99
N LEU A 252 -2.42 15.81 21.20
CA LEU A 252 -1.68 16.89 21.85
C LEU A 252 -0.41 16.31 22.50
N LEU A 253 0.73 16.85 22.09
CA LEU A 253 2.04 16.52 22.62
C LEU A 253 2.58 17.65 23.51
N PRO A 254 3.29 17.35 24.60
CA PRO A 254 3.50 16.02 25.17
C PRO A 254 2.22 15.43 25.79
N LEU A 255 2.13 14.10 25.77
CA LEU A 255 1.10 13.31 26.47
C LEU A 255 1.36 13.34 27.99
N PRO A 256 0.39 12.90 28.84
CA PRO A 256 0.47 13.03 30.30
C PRO A 256 1.73 12.45 30.96
N THR A 257 2.38 11.48 30.29
CA THR A 257 3.69 10.98 30.68
C THR A 257 4.67 11.11 29.52
N GLU A 258 5.95 11.32 29.84
CA GLU A 258 7.00 11.40 28.84
C GLU A 258 7.07 10.10 28.05
N LYS A 259 6.99 8.94 28.73
CA LYS A 259 6.95 7.61 28.07
C LYS A 259 5.84 7.52 27.02
N GLN A 260 4.61 7.92 27.34
CA GLN A 260 3.51 7.94 26.36
C GLN A 260 3.80 8.87 25.18
N THR A 261 4.45 10.01 25.44
CA THR A 261 4.88 10.95 24.39
C THR A 261 5.88 10.29 23.45
N TYR A 262 6.93 9.66 23.98
CA TYR A 262 7.90 8.93 23.16
C TYR A 262 7.22 7.81 22.39
N ASP A 263 6.43 6.94 23.04
CA ASP A 263 5.70 5.83 22.41
C ASP A 263 4.80 6.30 21.25
N HIS A 264 4.15 7.46 21.42
CA HIS A 264 3.35 8.07 20.36
C HIS A 264 4.22 8.62 19.22
N ILE A 265 5.35 9.29 19.49
CA ILE A 265 6.28 9.73 18.44
C ILE A 265 6.85 8.53 17.67
N TYR A 266 7.15 7.41 18.34
CA TYR A 266 7.52 6.14 17.68
C TYR A 266 6.40 5.63 16.77
N HIS A 267 5.13 5.80 17.15
CA HIS A 267 3.99 5.48 16.30
C HIS A 267 3.85 6.42 15.09
N LEU A 268 4.12 7.72 15.25
CA LEU A 268 4.10 8.69 14.14
C LEU A 268 5.19 8.40 13.09
N GLU A 269 6.36 7.91 13.49
CA GLU A 269 7.39 7.43 12.55
C GLU A 269 6.90 6.24 11.71
N TRP A 270 6.19 5.30 12.33
CA TRP A 270 5.54 4.19 11.61
C TRP A 270 4.47 4.67 10.61
N LEU A 271 3.87 5.84 10.84
CA LEU A 271 2.88 6.45 9.96
C LEU A 271 3.48 7.24 8.78
N GLY A 272 4.81 7.43 8.70
CA GLY A 272 5.49 7.95 7.50
C GLY A 272 6.42 9.15 7.70
N LEU A 273 6.70 9.61 8.93
CA LEU A 273 7.64 10.72 9.19
C LEU A 273 9.02 10.45 8.55
N SER A 274 9.35 11.21 7.50
CA SER A 274 10.60 11.06 6.73
C SER A 274 10.96 12.35 5.97
N ASP A 275 12.15 12.41 5.37
CA ASP A 275 12.57 13.53 4.49
C ASP A 275 11.64 13.75 3.28
N LYS A 276 10.91 12.72 2.85
CA LYS A 276 9.97 12.79 1.72
C LYS A 276 8.54 13.13 2.14
N GLU A 277 8.20 12.90 3.40
CA GLU A 277 6.92 13.21 4.01
C GLU A 277 7.19 13.92 5.35
N PRO A 278 7.60 15.20 5.30
CA PRO A 278 7.84 15.97 6.51
C PRO A 278 6.54 16.19 7.28
N TRP A 279 6.67 16.30 8.59
CA TRP A 279 5.57 16.67 9.47
C TRP A 279 5.81 18.08 10.02
N LEU A 280 4.73 18.82 10.22
CA LEU A 280 4.70 20.09 10.90
C LEU A 280 4.25 19.84 12.34
N LEU A 281 5.19 19.95 13.27
CA LEU A 281 4.89 20.01 14.70
C LEU A 281 4.53 21.46 15.04
N GLN A 282 3.24 21.75 15.18
CA GLN A 282 2.69 23.10 15.36
C GLN A 282 2.13 23.28 16.76
N GLU A 283 2.41 24.41 17.39
CA GLU A 283 1.87 24.81 18.68
C GLU A 283 0.34 24.75 18.70
N PHE A 284 -0.19 24.13 19.74
CA PHE A 284 -1.60 24.08 20.04
C PHE A 284 -2.01 25.32 20.83
N ILE A 285 -2.70 26.22 20.14
CA ILE A 285 -3.28 27.42 20.74
C ILE A 285 -4.66 27.07 21.31
N ASP A 286 -4.78 27.13 22.64
CA ASP A 286 -6.05 26.90 23.33
C ASP A 286 -6.95 28.15 23.23
N GLY A 287 -7.99 28.09 22.41
CA GLY A 287 -8.78 29.28 22.09
C GLY A 287 -9.92 29.05 21.09
N HIS A 288 -10.47 30.16 20.61
CA HIS A 288 -11.54 30.16 19.61
C HIS A 288 -10.98 30.32 18.21
N GLU A 289 -11.51 29.51 17.29
CA GLU A 289 -11.16 29.56 15.87
C GLU A 289 -12.03 30.59 15.12
N PHE A 290 -11.41 31.39 14.28
CA PHE A 290 -12.04 32.40 13.42
C PHE A 290 -11.55 32.23 12.00
N CYS A 291 -12.43 32.43 11.02
CA CYS A 291 -12.06 32.41 9.61
C CYS A 291 -12.34 33.78 8.97
N THR A 292 -11.59 34.10 7.92
CA THR A 292 -11.73 35.37 7.19
C THR A 292 -12.02 35.14 5.71
N HIS A 293 -12.59 36.16 5.08
CA HIS A 293 -12.64 36.25 3.62
C HIS A 293 -12.26 37.65 3.16
N SER A 294 -11.31 37.71 2.24
CA SER A 294 -10.90 38.96 1.63
C SER A 294 -10.74 38.85 0.12
N LEU A 295 -11.00 39.98 -0.55
CA LEU A 295 -10.65 40.21 -1.94
C LEU A 295 -9.41 41.08 -1.97
N VAL A 296 -8.36 40.59 -2.62
CA VAL A 296 -7.12 41.33 -2.85
C VAL A 296 -7.03 41.68 -4.32
N VAL A 297 -6.77 42.95 -4.62
CA VAL A 297 -6.51 43.43 -5.98
C VAL A 297 -5.22 44.23 -5.96
N ARG A 298 -4.23 43.72 -6.70
CA ARG A 298 -2.88 44.29 -6.81
C ARG A 298 -2.19 44.53 -5.47
N GLY A 299 -2.20 43.54 -4.59
CA GLY A 299 -1.58 43.62 -3.26
C GLY A 299 -2.39 44.40 -2.23
N GLU A 300 -3.49 45.07 -2.62
CA GLU A 300 -4.36 45.80 -1.70
C GLU A 300 -5.61 45.01 -1.33
N VAL A 301 -5.92 44.94 -0.03
CA VAL A 301 -7.18 44.36 0.46
C VAL A 301 -8.33 45.32 0.18
N ARG A 302 -9.24 44.92 -0.71
CA ARG A 302 -10.37 45.73 -1.18
C ARG A 302 -11.70 45.38 -0.51
N ALA A 303 -11.85 44.15 -0.04
CA ALA A 303 -12.99 43.74 0.76
C ALA A 303 -12.55 42.78 1.86
N PHE A 304 -13.20 42.84 3.02
CA PHE A 304 -12.86 42.02 4.18
C PHE A 304 -14.05 41.69 5.08
N VAL A 305 -14.12 40.44 5.53
CA VAL A 305 -15.02 40.00 6.60
C VAL A 305 -14.32 38.93 7.44
N ALA A 306 -14.58 38.94 8.75
CA ALA A 306 -14.16 37.92 9.69
C ALA A 306 -15.39 37.31 10.38
N CYS A 307 -15.34 36.05 10.73
CA CYS A 307 -16.42 35.34 11.43
C CYS A 307 -15.87 34.17 12.25
N ARG A 308 -16.68 33.63 13.17
CA ARG A 308 -16.31 32.40 13.91
C ARG A 308 -16.19 31.23 12.95
N SER A 309 -15.19 30.37 13.15
CA SER A 309 -15.05 29.10 12.45
C SER A 309 -15.80 27.97 13.19
N ALA A 310 -16.16 26.91 12.49
CA ALA A 310 -16.84 25.71 13.02
C ALA A 310 -16.43 24.48 12.22
N GLU A 311 -16.35 23.29 12.84
CA GLU A 311 -15.77 22.05 12.26
C GLU A 311 -16.37 21.62 10.89
N LEU A 312 -17.63 21.97 10.61
CA LEU A 312 -18.30 21.72 9.33
C LEU A 312 -18.69 23.02 8.58
N LEU A 313 -18.40 24.18 9.16
CA LEU A 313 -18.64 25.52 8.59
C LEU A 313 -20.05 25.69 7.98
N MET A 314 -21.08 25.35 8.76
CA MET A 314 -22.49 25.42 8.33
C MET A 314 -23.27 26.60 8.93
N HIS A 315 -22.60 27.45 9.72
CA HIS A 315 -23.20 28.63 10.35
C HIS A 315 -22.23 29.80 10.26
N TYR A 316 -22.63 30.90 9.65
CA TYR A 316 -21.78 32.08 9.48
C TYR A 316 -22.42 33.33 10.08
N VAL A 317 -21.67 34.02 10.92
CA VAL A 317 -22.04 35.30 11.53
C VAL A 317 -20.83 36.22 11.45
N ALA A 318 -20.98 37.36 10.77
CA ALA A 318 -19.90 38.34 10.66
C ALA A 318 -19.58 38.94 12.04
N LEU A 319 -18.29 39.11 12.31
CA LEU A 319 -17.82 40.00 13.35
C LEU A 319 -18.10 41.46 12.93
N PRO A 320 -18.41 42.36 13.88
CA PRO A 320 -18.49 43.78 13.60
C PRO A 320 -17.17 44.27 12.98
N SER A 321 -17.23 44.97 11.83
CA SER A 321 -16.03 45.40 11.10
C SER A 321 -15.17 46.41 11.86
N ASP A 322 -15.75 47.08 12.85
CA ASP A 322 -15.10 48.02 13.75
C ASP A 322 -14.58 47.38 15.04
N SER A 323 -14.87 46.08 15.28
CA SER A 323 -14.35 45.37 16.43
C SER A 323 -12.83 45.26 16.38
N SER A 324 -12.17 45.36 17.54
CA SER A 324 -10.70 45.26 17.61
C SER A 324 -10.18 43.95 17.00
N LEU A 325 -10.95 42.85 17.16
CA LEU A 325 -10.61 41.55 16.60
C LEU A 325 -10.68 41.54 15.06
N SER A 326 -11.73 42.10 14.47
CA SER A 326 -11.87 42.19 13.01
C SER A 326 -10.78 43.08 12.39
N ARG A 327 -10.47 44.22 13.04
CA ARG A 327 -9.38 45.11 12.61
C ARG A 327 -8.00 44.45 12.69
N ALA A 328 -7.71 43.72 13.77
CA ALA A 328 -6.45 43.01 13.91
C ALA A 328 -6.26 41.96 12.79
N MET A 329 -7.31 41.19 12.46
CA MET A 329 -7.27 40.21 11.36
C MET A 329 -7.16 40.89 9.98
N LEU A 330 -7.80 42.06 9.80
CA LEU A 330 -7.66 42.86 8.60
C LEU A 330 -6.24 43.39 8.43
N ASP A 331 -5.63 43.92 9.50
CA ASP A 331 -4.26 44.45 9.45
C ASP A 331 -3.24 43.36 9.17
N PHE A 332 -3.44 42.16 9.74
CA PHE A 332 -2.69 40.97 9.36
C PHE A 332 -2.84 40.67 7.85
N THR A 333 -4.08 40.63 7.36
CA THR A 333 -4.39 40.34 5.95
C THR A 333 -3.76 41.37 5.00
N ARG A 334 -3.78 42.66 5.38
CA ARG A 334 -3.16 43.75 4.61
C ARG A 334 -1.65 43.60 4.53
N LYS A 335 -0.98 43.33 5.65
CA LYS A 335 0.46 43.10 5.69
C LYS A 335 0.85 41.89 4.82
N GLN A 336 0.09 40.80 4.92
CA GLN A 336 0.32 39.62 4.09
C GLN A 336 0.12 39.94 2.60
N ALA A 337 -0.97 40.60 2.22
CA ALA A 337 -1.24 40.97 0.83
C ALA A 337 -0.17 41.90 0.24
N ALA A 338 0.28 42.90 1.01
CA ALA A 338 1.32 43.83 0.60
C ALA A 338 2.68 43.13 0.34
N SER A 339 2.99 42.06 1.07
CA SER A 339 4.26 41.32 0.92
C SER A 339 4.44 40.67 -0.46
N PHE A 340 3.36 40.41 -1.20
CA PHE A 340 3.41 39.78 -2.53
C PHE A 340 3.41 40.77 -3.71
N GLY A 341 3.30 42.07 -3.42
CA GLY A 341 3.37 43.16 -4.39
C GLY A 341 2.17 43.28 -5.34
N GLU A 342 2.30 44.13 -6.36
CA GLU A 342 1.21 44.52 -7.27
C GLU A 342 0.68 43.39 -8.16
N GLY A 343 1.42 42.29 -8.33
CA GLY A 343 0.96 41.10 -9.06
C GLY A 343 -0.08 40.26 -8.31
N PHE A 344 -0.35 40.58 -7.04
CA PHE A 344 -1.13 39.74 -6.14
C PHE A 344 -2.63 40.09 -6.20
N THR A 345 -3.40 39.38 -7.02
CA THR A 345 -4.85 39.58 -7.19
C THR A 345 -5.59 38.25 -7.04
N GLY A 346 -6.53 38.15 -6.12
CA GLY A 346 -7.22 36.90 -5.81
C GLY A 346 -8.03 36.97 -4.52
N HIS A 347 -8.56 35.84 -4.08
CA HIS A 347 -9.21 35.74 -2.77
C HIS A 347 -8.22 35.22 -1.74
N LEU A 348 -8.13 35.93 -0.61
CA LEU A 348 -7.24 35.56 0.47
C LEU A 348 -8.06 35.34 1.75
N SER A 349 -7.97 34.15 2.29
CA SER A 349 -8.68 33.76 3.50
C SER A 349 -7.71 33.11 4.47
N PHE A 350 -7.92 33.34 5.76
CA PHE A 350 -7.13 32.78 6.84
C PHE A 350 -8.02 32.21 7.92
N ASP A 351 -7.57 31.12 8.52
CA ASP A 351 -8.10 30.59 9.77
C ASP A 351 -7.12 30.96 10.89
N PHE A 352 -7.65 31.58 11.94
CA PHE A 352 -6.92 32.09 13.10
C PHE A 352 -7.39 31.38 14.36
N MET A 353 -6.44 31.04 15.23
CA MET A 353 -6.70 30.76 16.63
C MET A 353 -6.47 32.02 17.46
N VAL A 354 -7.40 32.28 18.39
CA VAL A 354 -7.35 33.44 19.29
C VAL A 354 -7.67 32.96 20.70
N THR A 355 -6.80 33.24 21.66
CA THR A 355 -6.97 32.75 23.04
C THR A 355 -8.22 33.35 23.70
N GLU A 356 -8.79 32.66 24.69
CA GLU A 356 -9.96 33.20 25.42
C GLU A 356 -9.67 34.57 26.06
N THR A 357 -8.44 34.78 26.53
CA THR A 357 -7.99 36.05 27.09
C THR A 357 -8.03 37.16 26.04
N ASP A 358 -7.50 36.91 24.84
CA ASP A 358 -7.50 37.88 23.74
C ASP A 358 -8.92 38.18 23.24
N VAL A 359 -9.80 37.18 23.18
CA VAL A 359 -11.21 37.38 22.84
C VAL A 359 -11.92 38.27 23.89
N ALA A 360 -11.58 38.11 25.17
CA ALA A 360 -12.08 38.98 26.22
C ALA A 360 -11.50 40.41 26.15
N MET A 361 -10.18 40.53 25.91
CA MET A 361 -9.47 41.81 25.76
C MET A 361 -9.90 42.60 24.53
N ALA A 362 -10.33 41.93 23.46
CA ALA A 362 -10.82 42.57 22.23
C ALA A 362 -12.05 43.48 22.46
N LYS A 363 -12.72 43.36 23.62
CA LYS A 363 -13.82 44.26 24.03
C LYS A 363 -13.34 45.57 24.66
N MET A 364 -12.07 45.67 25.09
CA MET A 364 -11.53 46.77 25.89
C MET A 364 -10.21 47.36 25.38
N SER A 365 -9.55 46.71 24.43
CA SER A 365 -8.16 47.00 24.04
C SER A 365 -8.00 47.39 22.56
N ASN A 366 -6.88 48.03 22.22
CA ASN A 366 -6.54 48.39 20.84
C ASN A 366 -6.19 47.14 20.00
N PRO A 367 -6.46 47.14 18.67
CA PRO A 367 -6.18 45.98 17.79
C PRO A 367 -4.74 45.47 17.84
N GLU A 368 -3.76 46.37 18.00
CA GLU A 368 -2.33 46.06 18.05
C GLU A 368 -1.89 45.23 19.27
N GLN A 369 -2.74 45.15 20.29
CA GLN A 369 -2.46 44.41 21.53
C GLN A 369 -3.02 42.98 21.50
N LEU A 370 -3.77 42.62 20.45
CA LEU A 370 -4.37 41.29 20.31
C LEU A 370 -3.40 40.33 19.65
N GLU A 371 -3.23 39.16 20.26
CA GLU A 371 -2.38 38.11 19.72
C GLU A 371 -3.18 37.19 18.80
N LEU A 372 -2.87 37.21 17.50
CA LEU A 372 -3.49 36.37 16.50
C LEU A 372 -2.52 35.28 16.03
N TYR A 373 -3.02 34.05 15.96
CA TYR A 373 -2.23 32.89 15.54
C TYR A 373 -2.83 32.32 14.24
N PRO A 374 -2.32 32.68 13.05
CA PRO A 374 -2.79 32.09 11.79
C PRO A 374 -2.42 30.60 11.77
N ILE A 375 -3.40 29.73 11.54
CA ILE A 375 -3.19 28.26 11.51
C ILE A 375 -3.30 27.68 10.09
N GLU A 376 -3.99 28.36 9.18
CA GLU A 376 -4.18 27.93 7.80
C GLU A 376 -4.46 29.15 6.89
N CYS A 377 -3.95 29.09 5.65
CA CYS A 377 -4.33 30.02 4.59
C CYS A 377 -5.09 29.27 3.49
N ASN A 378 -6.19 29.88 3.06
CA ASN A 378 -7.03 29.47 1.96
C ASN A 378 -6.89 30.50 0.83
N PRO A 379 -5.94 30.33 -0.12
CA PRO A 379 -5.71 31.28 -1.23
C PRO A 379 -6.76 31.14 -2.34
N ARG A 380 -8.04 31.15 -1.96
CA ARG A 380 -9.23 30.92 -2.80
C ARG A 380 -10.47 31.48 -2.11
N ALA A 381 -11.56 31.63 -2.87
CA ALA A 381 -12.83 32.07 -2.30
C ALA A 381 -13.28 31.13 -1.15
N HIS A 382 -13.56 31.73 0.00
CA HIS A 382 -14.11 31.07 1.17
C HIS A 382 -15.62 31.31 1.26
N THR A 383 -16.38 30.37 1.81
CA THR A 383 -17.85 30.46 1.92
C THR A 383 -18.31 31.65 2.75
N ALA A 384 -17.46 32.22 3.62
CA ALA A 384 -17.73 33.48 4.33
C ALA A 384 -18.04 34.67 3.40
N VAL A 385 -17.74 34.58 2.09
CA VAL A 385 -18.22 35.55 1.08
C VAL A 385 -19.76 35.69 1.08
N ALA A 386 -20.50 34.67 1.54
CA ALA A 386 -21.95 34.76 1.73
C ALA A 386 -22.38 35.92 2.64
N LEU A 387 -21.53 36.32 3.59
CA LEU A 387 -21.80 37.46 4.49
C LEU A 387 -21.85 38.80 3.75
N PHE A 388 -21.27 38.89 2.54
CA PHE A 388 -21.43 40.05 1.65
C PHE A 388 -22.74 40.05 0.85
N GLY A 389 -23.59 39.03 1.01
CA GLY A 389 -24.90 39.00 0.37
C GLY A 389 -25.71 40.26 0.73
N GLY A 390 -26.06 41.07 -0.27
CA GLY A 390 -26.69 42.38 -0.08
C GLY A 390 -25.72 43.56 0.02
N THR A 391 -24.44 43.39 -0.33
CA THR A 391 -23.42 44.46 -0.41
C THR A 391 -22.97 44.64 -1.87
N PRO A 392 -23.70 45.41 -2.71
CA PRO A 392 -23.40 45.54 -4.14
C PRO A 392 -22.03 46.15 -4.45
N ASP A 393 -21.53 47.01 -3.54
CA ASP A 393 -20.26 47.70 -3.68
C ASP A 393 -19.06 46.75 -3.80
N LEU A 394 -19.23 45.49 -3.34
CA LEU A 394 -18.24 44.43 -3.53
C LEU A 394 -17.91 44.22 -5.01
N VAL A 395 -18.90 44.30 -5.92
CA VAL A 395 -18.69 44.12 -7.36
C VAL A 395 -17.74 45.17 -7.92
N GLY A 396 -17.85 46.43 -7.46
CA GLY A 396 -16.93 47.50 -7.85
C GLY A 396 -15.47 47.16 -7.54
N GLN A 397 -15.23 46.50 -6.40
CA GLN A 397 -13.89 46.07 -6.02
C GLN A 397 -13.35 44.94 -6.90
N TYR A 398 -14.19 44.00 -7.36
CA TYR A 398 -13.76 42.99 -8.35
C TYR A 398 -13.40 43.62 -9.70
N LEU A 399 -14.10 44.68 -10.10
CA LEU A 399 -13.85 45.37 -11.37
C LEU A 399 -12.61 46.27 -11.34
N ALA A 400 -12.08 46.58 -10.15
CA ALA A 400 -10.85 47.37 -10.01
C ALA A 400 -9.63 46.74 -10.69
N VAL A 401 -9.67 45.43 -11.01
CA VAL A 401 -8.62 44.74 -11.78
C VAL A 401 -8.33 45.36 -13.15
N PHE A 402 -9.29 46.13 -13.69
CA PHE A 402 -9.21 46.80 -14.99
C PHE A 402 -8.73 48.27 -14.93
N ASN A 403 -8.51 48.86 -13.75
CA ASN A 403 -8.09 50.26 -13.63
C ASN A 403 -6.56 50.40 -13.84
N ASP A 404 -6.06 51.50 -14.42
CA ASP A 404 -4.62 51.74 -14.61
C ASP A 404 -3.94 52.39 -13.39
N ASP A 405 -2.64 52.13 -13.16
CA ASP A 405 -1.88 52.52 -11.94
C ASP A 405 -1.84 54.02 -11.62
N LYS A 406 -2.18 54.89 -12.57
CA LYS A 406 -2.02 56.35 -12.39
C LYS A 406 -3.20 57.06 -11.71
N SER A 407 -4.37 56.41 -11.54
CA SER A 407 -5.54 57.05 -10.94
C SER A 407 -5.69 56.86 -9.43
N LEU A 408 -4.77 56.15 -8.78
CA LEU A 408 -4.91 55.72 -7.37
C LEU A 408 -4.05 56.50 -6.36
N ASN A 409 -3.17 57.40 -6.80
CA ASN A 409 -2.21 58.12 -5.94
C ASN A 409 -2.81 59.30 -5.12
N GLY A 410 -4.04 59.21 -4.60
CA GLY A 410 -4.56 60.33 -3.80
C GLY A 410 -5.88 60.17 -3.03
N SER A 411 -6.62 59.07 -3.15
CA SER A 411 -7.78 58.81 -2.28
C SER A 411 -7.57 57.47 -1.56
N GLU A 412 -7.69 57.44 -0.23
CA GLU A 412 -7.77 56.18 0.51
C GLU A 412 -8.76 55.25 -0.18
N THR A 413 -8.27 54.11 -0.66
CA THR A 413 -9.11 53.08 -1.24
C THR A 413 -10.11 52.60 -0.19
N GLU A 414 -11.40 52.92 -0.36
CA GLU A 414 -12.44 52.56 0.60
C GLU A 414 -12.61 51.02 0.68
N LEU A 415 -12.30 50.46 1.86
CA LEU A 415 -12.47 49.03 2.15
C LEU A 415 -13.95 48.68 2.23
N VAL A 416 -14.38 47.67 1.48
CA VAL A 416 -15.76 47.16 1.55
C VAL A 416 -15.90 46.11 2.64
N THR A 417 -16.77 46.35 3.61
CA THR A 417 -17.21 45.37 4.62
C THR A 417 -18.73 45.16 4.51
N PRO A 418 -19.28 44.05 5.02
CA PRO A 418 -20.73 43.83 5.00
C PRO A 418 -21.49 44.93 5.76
N ARG A 419 -22.44 45.61 5.10
CA ARG A 419 -23.20 46.72 5.72
C ARG A 419 -24.23 46.27 6.76
N GLU A 420 -24.95 45.19 6.45
CA GLU A 420 -25.95 44.58 7.33
C GLU A 420 -25.82 43.05 7.22
N PRO A 421 -24.78 42.46 7.84
CA PRO A 421 -24.50 41.04 7.66
C PRO A 421 -25.61 40.19 8.26
N ALA A 422 -26.37 39.51 7.38
CA ALA A 422 -27.28 38.46 7.80
C ALA A 422 -26.50 37.29 8.42
N LYS A 423 -27.13 36.56 9.33
CA LYS A 423 -26.62 35.28 9.81
C LYS A 423 -27.01 34.19 8.81
N TYR A 424 -26.07 33.33 8.43
CA TYR A 424 -26.31 32.29 7.41
C TYR A 424 -26.25 30.89 7.99
N TYR A 425 -27.15 30.03 7.50
CA TYR A 425 -27.21 28.59 7.80
C TYR A 425 -27.56 27.80 6.54
N TRP A 426 -27.61 26.47 6.61
CA TRP A 426 -28.18 25.64 5.54
C TRP A 426 -29.25 24.73 6.12
N ILE A 427 -30.48 24.86 5.63
CA ILE A 427 -31.63 24.19 6.19
C ILE A 427 -31.50 22.67 6.20
N GLY A 428 -30.88 22.07 5.17
CA GLY A 428 -30.70 20.61 5.12
C GLY A 428 -29.76 20.09 6.20
N HIS A 429 -28.74 20.87 6.59
CA HIS A 429 -27.84 20.49 7.68
C HIS A 429 -28.58 20.57 9.02
N ASP A 430 -29.22 21.70 9.30
CA ASP A 430 -29.88 21.94 10.60
C ASP A 430 -31.11 21.08 10.81
N LEU A 431 -31.90 20.84 9.76
CA LEU A 431 -33.01 19.88 9.81
C LEU A 431 -32.50 18.51 10.27
N PHE A 432 -31.30 18.11 9.84
CA PHE A 432 -30.73 16.83 10.23
C PHE A 432 -30.09 16.88 11.62
N THR A 433 -29.23 17.86 11.90
CA THR A 433 -28.39 17.91 13.12
C THR A 433 -29.12 18.45 14.34
N LEU A 434 -30.07 19.36 14.16
CA LEU A 434 -30.81 20.02 15.25
C LEU A 434 -32.24 19.50 15.43
N PHE A 435 -32.81 18.83 14.42
CA PHE A 435 -34.15 18.24 14.52
C PHE A 435 -34.15 16.70 14.40
N LEU A 436 -33.95 16.13 13.20
CA LEU A 436 -34.14 14.70 12.95
C LEU A 436 -33.26 13.80 13.82
N LEU A 437 -31.96 14.12 13.96
CA LEU A 437 -31.04 13.33 14.77
C LEU A 437 -31.34 13.44 16.27
N PRO A 438 -31.56 14.64 16.86
CA PRO A 438 -32.06 14.78 18.22
C PRO A 438 -33.40 14.07 18.46
N THR A 439 -34.36 14.14 17.53
CA THR A 439 -35.64 13.42 17.64
C THR A 439 -35.41 11.91 17.69
N ALA A 440 -34.58 11.36 16.80
CA ALA A 440 -34.24 9.95 16.83
C ALA A 440 -33.55 9.56 18.15
N ARG A 441 -32.57 10.34 18.61
CA ARG A 441 -31.88 10.09 19.89
C ARG A 441 -32.83 10.15 21.08
N LEU A 442 -33.79 11.07 21.07
CA LEU A 442 -34.83 11.14 22.11
C LEU A 442 -35.72 9.89 22.08
N LEU A 443 -36.19 9.47 20.91
CA LEU A 443 -37.04 8.26 20.74
C LEU A 443 -36.33 6.98 21.17
N PHE A 444 -34.99 6.93 21.07
CA PHE A 444 -34.16 5.80 21.52
C PHE A 444 -33.56 6.00 22.92
N PHE A 445 -34.03 6.97 23.71
CA PHE A 445 -33.56 7.24 25.08
C PHE A 445 -32.05 7.54 25.21
N GLN A 446 -31.43 8.08 24.15
CA GLN A 446 -30.01 8.44 24.08
C GLN A 446 -29.75 9.93 24.35
N MET A 447 -30.79 10.72 24.65
CA MET A 447 -30.68 12.17 24.89
C MET A 447 -31.71 12.64 25.93
N PRO A 448 -31.34 13.50 26.89
CA PRO A 448 -32.29 14.14 27.82
C PRO A 448 -33.26 15.11 27.11
N LEU A 449 -34.49 15.23 27.63
CA LEU A 449 -35.53 16.09 27.06
C LEU A 449 -35.12 17.58 27.00
N ALA A 450 -34.36 18.08 27.98
CA ALA A 450 -33.87 19.45 27.99
C ALA A 450 -32.90 19.74 26.82
N ALA A 451 -32.01 18.80 26.50
CA ALA A 451 -31.08 18.93 25.38
C ALA A 451 -31.80 18.86 24.02
N TYR A 452 -32.86 18.05 23.92
CA TYR A 452 -33.74 18.04 22.75
C TYR A 452 -34.44 19.39 22.53
N TRP A 453 -35.04 19.95 23.59
CA TRP A 453 -35.71 21.25 23.49
C TRP A 453 -34.75 22.38 23.13
N HIS A 454 -33.51 22.35 23.64
CA HIS A 454 -32.48 23.30 23.24
C HIS A 454 -32.16 23.18 21.73
N SER A 455 -32.01 21.95 21.23
CA SER A 455 -31.73 21.70 19.80
C SER A 455 -32.90 22.17 18.91
N LEU A 456 -34.14 21.84 19.29
CA LEU A 456 -35.34 22.24 18.55
C LEU A 456 -35.56 23.76 18.59
N TRP A 457 -35.32 24.41 19.72
CA TRP A 457 -35.40 25.87 19.80
C TRP A 457 -34.35 26.55 18.91
N THR A 458 -33.13 26.02 18.90
CA THR A 458 -32.06 26.51 18.01
C THR A 458 -32.45 26.35 16.54
N PHE A 459 -33.03 25.20 16.16
CA PHE A 459 -33.56 24.99 14.80
C PHE A 459 -34.63 26.01 14.42
N VAL A 460 -35.59 26.28 15.31
CA VAL A 460 -36.66 27.28 15.08
C VAL A 460 -36.07 28.70 15.00
N GLU A 461 -35.09 29.03 15.83
CA GLU A 461 -34.39 30.32 15.78
C GLU A 461 -33.70 30.51 14.42
N HIS A 462 -32.98 29.50 13.94
CA HIS A 462 -32.33 29.56 12.63
C HIS A 462 -33.36 29.69 11.50
N LEU A 463 -34.46 28.95 11.55
CA LEU A 463 -35.51 29.02 10.53
C LEU A 463 -36.19 30.40 10.43
N LEU A 464 -36.37 31.10 11.56
CA LEU A 464 -37.08 32.39 11.60
C LEU A 464 -36.16 33.60 11.43
N PHE A 465 -34.92 33.53 11.91
CA PHE A 465 -34.04 34.69 12.04
C PHE A 465 -32.71 34.59 11.27
N TRP A 466 -32.42 33.44 10.66
CA TRP A 466 -31.23 33.24 9.84
C TRP A 466 -31.61 33.05 8.36
N LYS A 467 -30.66 33.30 7.49
CA LYS A 467 -30.82 33.22 6.03
C LYS A 467 -30.18 31.93 5.51
N ASP A 468 -30.91 31.16 4.70
CA ASP A 468 -30.34 29.98 4.06
C ASP A 468 -29.29 30.40 3.00
N GLY A 469 -28.15 29.70 2.96
CA GLY A 469 -27.03 30.02 2.07
C GLY A 469 -27.31 29.84 0.57
N THR A 470 -28.36 29.10 0.20
CA THR A 470 -28.70 28.84 -1.21
C THR A 470 -30.00 29.54 -1.63
N PHE A 471 -30.98 29.67 -0.74
CA PHE A 471 -32.30 30.23 -1.04
C PHE A 471 -32.31 31.76 -1.12
N GLU A 472 -32.94 32.28 -2.17
CA GLU A 472 -33.25 33.70 -2.35
C GLU A 472 -34.68 33.84 -2.87
N LEU A 473 -35.46 34.79 -2.34
CA LEU A 473 -36.85 34.95 -2.78
C LEU A 473 -36.98 35.25 -4.28
N TRP A 474 -36.01 35.97 -4.87
CA TRP A 474 -36.00 36.33 -6.29
C TRP A 474 -35.39 35.22 -7.19
N ASP A 475 -34.54 34.37 -6.61
CA ASP A 475 -33.85 33.25 -7.26
C ASP A 475 -33.98 31.94 -6.45
N PRO A 476 -35.21 31.41 -6.26
CA PRO A 476 -35.47 30.28 -5.36
C PRO A 476 -35.10 28.91 -5.93
N LEU A 477 -34.96 28.78 -7.26
CA LEU A 477 -34.80 27.49 -7.94
C LEU A 477 -33.49 26.75 -7.58
N PRO A 478 -32.32 27.40 -7.41
CA PRO A 478 -31.11 26.71 -6.95
C PRO A 478 -31.29 25.95 -5.64
N ALA A 479 -32.01 26.51 -4.66
CA ALA A 479 -32.23 25.84 -3.37
C ALA A 479 -33.14 24.61 -3.53
N TRP A 480 -34.24 24.74 -4.29
CA TRP A 480 -35.10 23.61 -4.62
C TRP A 480 -34.31 22.53 -5.37
N TRP A 481 -33.49 22.91 -6.34
CA TRP A 481 -32.68 21.99 -7.15
C TRP A 481 -31.62 21.27 -6.32
N LEU A 482 -30.98 21.97 -5.38
CA LEU A 482 -29.97 21.38 -4.49
C LEU A 482 -30.54 20.20 -3.70
N TYR A 483 -31.69 20.39 -3.06
CA TYR A 483 -32.28 19.38 -2.16
C TYR A 483 -33.14 18.33 -2.88
N HIS A 484 -33.73 18.66 -4.04
CA HIS A 484 -34.65 17.76 -4.74
C HIS A 484 -34.13 17.18 -6.04
N VAL A 485 -32.98 17.63 -6.53
CA VAL A 485 -32.35 17.06 -7.74
C VAL A 485 -30.90 16.71 -7.49
N TYR A 486 -30.03 17.67 -7.13
CA TYR A 486 -28.60 17.43 -6.99
C TYR A 486 -28.29 16.34 -5.95
N TRP A 487 -28.67 16.53 -4.69
CA TRP A 487 -28.38 15.56 -3.64
C TRP A 487 -29.06 14.20 -3.87
N PRO A 488 -30.35 14.12 -4.24
CA PRO A 488 -30.97 12.85 -4.60
C PRO A 488 -30.27 12.11 -5.74
N MET A 489 -29.79 12.82 -6.77
CA MET A 489 -29.03 12.20 -7.87
C MET A 489 -27.66 11.71 -7.41
N VAL A 490 -26.98 12.46 -6.54
CA VAL A 490 -25.71 12.02 -5.94
C VAL A 490 -25.91 10.77 -5.08
N PHE A 491 -26.96 10.72 -4.24
CA PHE A 491 -27.29 9.53 -3.45
C PHE A 491 -27.72 8.35 -4.31
N TRP A 492 -28.49 8.60 -5.36
CA TRP A 492 -28.87 7.58 -6.32
C TRP A 492 -27.64 6.98 -7.01
N ASP A 493 -26.69 7.83 -7.41
CA ASP A 493 -25.42 7.39 -7.98
C ASP A 493 -24.61 6.55 -6.97
N CYS A 494 -24.59 6.93 -5.69
CA CYS A 494 -23.99 6.11 -4.63
C CYS A 494 -24.65 4.73 -4.52
N ILE A 495 -25.98 4.65 -4.59
CA ILE A 495 -26.73 3.38 -4.56
C ILE A 495 -26.39 2.53 -5.79
N VAL A 496 -26.42 3.12 -6.98
CA VAL A 496 -26.18 2.41 -8.26
C VAL A 496 -24.74 1.94 -8.36
N ASN A 497 -23.78 2.78 -7.99
CA ASN A 497 -22.35 2.50 -8.12
C ASN A 497 -21.72 1.95 -6.83
N ARG A 498 -22.53 1.59 -5.82
CA ARG A 498 -22.08 1.02 -4.53
C ARG A 498 -21.03 1.90 -3.81
N ARG A 499 -21.06 3.21 -4.02
CA ARG A 499 -20.10 4.14 -3.39
C ARG A 499 -20.50 4.42 -1.95
N SER A 500 -19.57 4.20 -1.02
CA SER A 500 -19.78 4.50 0.40
C SER A 500 -19.20 5.87 0.76
N TRP A 501 -19.85 6.59 1.67
CA TRP A 501 -19.42 7.92 2.10
C TRP A 501 -19.61 8.16 3.59
N SER A 502 -18.68 8.93 4.17
CA SER A 502 -18.63 9.23 5.61
C SER A 502 -19.34 10.53 5.97
N ARG A 503 -19.11 11.62 5.21
CA ARG A 503 -19.61 12.98 5.52
C ARG A 503 -20.01 13.74 4.25
N ILE A 504 -20.84 14.77 4.43
CA ILE A 504 -21.27 15.70 3.38
C ILE A 504 -21.17 17.12 3.89
N ASN A 505 -20.68 18.02 3.03
CA ASN A 505 -20.77 19.45 3.24
C ASN A 505 -21.73 20.06 2.21
N VAL A 506 -22.86 20.60 2.69
CA VAL A 506 -23.93 21.12 1.84
C VAL A 506 -23.52 22.42 1.14
N SER A 507 -22.72 23.28 1.80
CA SER A 507 -22.33 24.58 1.25
C SER A 507 -21.36 24.46 0.08
N THR A 508 -20.49 23.45 0.12
CA THR A 508 -19.48 23.14 -0.91
C THR A 508 -19.88 21.99 -1.83
N THR A 509 -21.05 21.39 -1.62
CA THR A 509 -21.54 20.22 -2.39
C THR A 509 -20.60 19.02 -2.43
N LYS A 510 -19.70 18.92 -1.44
CA LYS A 510 -18.67 17.87 -1.36
C LYS A 510 -19.16 16.67 -0.55
N MET A 511 -18.93 15.47 -1.10
CA MET A 511 -19.12 14.18 -0.43
C MET A 511 -17.75 13.54 -0.17
N PHE A 512 -17.54 13.01 1.03
CA PHE A 512 -16.29 12.36 1.43
C PHE A 512 -16.46 10.83 1.39
N GLU A 513 -15.87 10.19 0.37
CA GLU A 513 -15.97 8.74 0.12
C GLU A 513 -15.11 7.90 1.09
N THR A 514 -15.48 6.63 1.28
CA THR A 514 -14.70 5.65 2.06
C THR A 514 -14.26 4.51 1.15
N PHE A 515 -12.95 4.37 0.90
CA PHE A 515 -12.37 3.29 0.11
C PHE A 515 -11.83 2.18 1.02
N LYS A 516 -12.56 1.08 1.14
CA LYS A 516 -12.07 -0.17 1.73
C LYS A 516 -12.78 -1.33 1.06
N MET A 517 -12.03 -2.27 0.49
CA MET A 517 -12.60 -3.53 -0.02
C MET A 517 -13.33 -4.23 1.12
N ASP A 518 -14.65 -4.40 0.98
CA ASP A 518 -15.46 -5.10 1.97
C ASP A 518 -15.51 -6.61 1.70
N SER A 519 -16.19 -7.36 2.57
CA SER A 519 -16.29 -8.82 2.43
C SER A 519 -17.06 -9.30 1.19
N SER A 520 -17.97 -8.48 0.65
CA SER A 520 -18.74 -8.79 -0.56
C SER A 520 -17.89 -8.56 -1.80
N GLU A 521 -17.16 -7.45 -1.83
CA GLU A 521 -16.18 -7.13 -2.89
C GLU A 521 -15.04 -8.15 -2.91
N PHE A 522 -14.50 -8.52 -1.74
CA PHE A 522 -13.53 -9.61 -1.62
C PHE A 522 -14.08 -10.92 -2.17
N ARG A 523 -15.33 -11.28 -1.84
CA ARG A 523 -15.96 -12.51 -2.35
C ARG A 523 -16.07 -12.50 -3.87
N ALA A 524 -16.50 -11.39 -4.46
CA ALA A 524 -16.63 -11.27 -5.90
C ALA A 524 -15.26 -11.37 -6.60
N ALA A 525 -14.27 -10.62 -6.11
CA ALA A 525 -12.90 -10.67 -6.62
C ALA A 525 -12.28 -12.07 -6.45
N ALA A 526 -12.48 -12.72 -5.30
CA ALA A 526 -11.97 -14.06 -5.04
C ALA A 526 -12.61 -15.11 -5.97
N GLN A 527 -13.91 -14.98 -6.28
CA GLN A 527 -14.57 -15.85 -7.25
C GLN A 527 -13.96 -15.69 -8.64
N GLU A 528 -13.76 -14.44 -9.08
CA GLU A 528 -13.11 -14.14 -10.37
C GLU A 528 -11.69 -14.70 -10.44
N VAL A 529 -10.89 -14.57 -9.36
CA VAL A 529 -9.55 -15.18 -9.28
C VAL A 529 -9.60 -16.70 -9.34
N VAL A 530 -10.58 -17.34 -8.69
CA VAL A 530 -10.76 -18.80 -8.76
C VAL A 530 -11.11 -19.24 -10.18
N ASP A 531 -11.98 -18.49 -10.87
CA ASP A 531 -12.36 -18.76 -12.25
C ASP A 531 -11.14 -18.59 -13.20
N ASP A 532 -10.30 -17.58 -12.98
CA ASP A 532 -9.05 -17.39 -13.72
C ASP A 532 -8.04 -18.51 -13.49
N ILE A 533 -7.86 -18.93 -12.24
CA ILE A 533 -6.94 -20.02 -11.89
C ILE A 533 -7.41 -21.33 -12.53
N THR A 534 -8.69 -21.66 -12.43
CA THR A 534 -9.24 -22.88 -13.05
C THR A 534 -9.06 -22.85 -14.56
N LYS A 535 -9.46 -21.76 -15.22
CA LYS A 535 -9.23 -21.54 -16.66
C LYS A 535 -7.75 -21.65 -17.05
N TYR A 536 -6.85 -21.09 -16.26
CA TYR A 536 -5.40 -21.17 -16.51
C TYR A 536 -4.95 -22.63 -16.56
N TYR A 537 -5.26 -23.43 -15.54
CA TYR A 537 -4.86 -24.85 -15.50
C TYR A 537 -5.57 -25.70 -16.56
N ASP A 538 -6.84 -25.42 -16.86
CA ASP A 538 -7.60 -26.14 -17.90
C ASP A 538 -7.05 -25.89 -19.31
N THR A 539 -6.43 -24.73 -19.54
CA THR A 539 -5.94 -24.32 -20.87
C THR A 539 -4.43 -24.34 -21.01
N ILE A 540 -3.66 -24.52 -19.93
CA ILE A 540 -2.19 -24.41 -19.96
C ILE A 540 -1.51 -25.40 -20.92
N ALA A 541 -2.09 -26.58 -21.12
CA ALA A 541 -1.59 -27.57 -22.08
C ALA A 541 -1.74 -27.11 -23.54
N SER A 542 -2.76 -26.28 -23.82
CA SER A 542 -3.03 -25.72 -25.15
C SER A 542 -2.28 -24.42 -25.42
N GLN A 543 -1.60 -23.85 -24.42
CA GLN A 543 -0.79 -22.65 -24.61
C GLN A 543 0.36 -22.95 -25.60
N PRO A 544 0.56 -22.13 -26.64
CA PRO A 544 1.51 -22.42 -27.69
C PRO A 544 2.97 -22.36 -27.23
N LYS A 545 3.26 -21.61 -26.15
CA LYS A 545 4.60 -21.40 -25.61
C LYS A 545 4.63 -21.55 -24.10
N VAL A 546 5.72 -22.12 -23.59
CA VAL A 546 6.07 -22.24 -22.17
C VAL A 546 6.86 -21.02 -21.71
N LEU A 547 7.77 -20.52 -22.55
CA LEU A 547 8.56 -19.32 -22.28
C LEU A 547 7.86 -18.06 -22.81
N PRO A 548 7.92 -16.95 -22.07
CA PRO A 548 7.34 -15.69 -22.52
C PRO A 548 8.17 -15.11 -23.67
N SER A 549 7.52 -14.39 -24.59
CA SER A 549 8.18 -13.74 -25.74
C SER A 549 8.61 -12.30 -25.45
N VAL A 550 8.94 -11.99 -24.18
CA VAL A 550 9.29 -10.64 -23.71
C VAL A 550 10.81 -10.47 -23.57
N THR A 551 11.29 -9.22 -23.62
CA THR A 551 12.71 -8.90 -23.41
C THR A 551 12.97 -8.36 -21.99
N PRO A 552 14.22 -8.43 -21.49
CA PRO A 552 14.57 -7.80 -20.21
C PRO A 552 14.14 -6.32 -20.16
N GLY A 553 13.47 -5.94 -19.06
CA GLY A 553 12.96 -4.58 -18.88
C GLY A 553 11.57 -4.29 -19.49
N TYR A 554 10.90 -5.26 -20.14
CA TYR A 554 9.61 -5.05 -20.83
C TYR A 554 8.50 -4.47 -19.94
N LEU A 555 8.49 -4.80 -18.64
CA LEU A 555 7.40 -4.43 -17.73
C LEU A 555 7.45 -2.96 -17.31
N ARG A 556 8.66 -2.38 -17.19
CA ARG A 556 8.84 -0.98 -16.74
C ARG A 556 8.12 0.06 -17.59
N PRO A 557 8.12 -0.01 -18.94
CA PRO A 557 7.35 0.92 -19.77
C PRO A 557 5.83 0.67 -19.77
N LEU A 558 5.36 -0.47 -19.23
CA LEU A 558 3.93 -0.80 -19.14
C LEU A 558 3.29 -0.36 -17.82
N LEU A 559 4.09 -0.10 -16.79
CA LEU A 559 3.62 0.34 -15.48
C LEU A 559 3.95 1.81 -15.21
N PRO A 560 3.19 2.50 -14.34
CA PRO A 560 3.55 3.84 -13.88
C PRO A 560 4.95 3.89 -13.26
N ALA A 561 5.62 5.04 -13.39
CA ALA A 561 6.98 5.24 -12.87
C ALA A 561 7.06 5.29 -11.32
N ALA A 562 5.93 5.45 -10.65
CA ALA A 562 5.78 5.50 -9.20
C ALA A 562 4.48 4.79 -8.77
N ALA A 563 4.39 4.42 -7.50
CA ALA A 563 3.16 3.89 -6.92
C ALA A 563 2.01 4.93 -7.00
N PRO A 564 0.74 4.50 -7.16
CA PRO A 564 -0.39 5.43 -7.24
C PRO A 564 -0.68 6.11 -5.90
N GLU A 565 -1.00 7.41 -5.93
CA GLU A 565 -1.39 8.20 -4.75
C GLU A 565 -2.79 7.82 -4.25
N ASP A 566 -3.80 7.81 -5.14
CA ASP A 566 -5.14 7.33 -4.79
C ASP A 566 -5.38 5.89 -5.24
N PRO A 567 -6.25 5.13 -4.52
CA PRO A 567 -6.49 3.73 -4.80
C PRO A 567 -7.01 3.49 -6.21
N GLU A 568 -6.72 2.30 -6.73
CA GLU A 568 -7.22 1.81 -8.00
C GLU A 568 -8.25 0.71 -7.78
N SER A 569 -9.22 0.58 -8.69
CA SER A 569 -10.24 -0.45 -8.59
C SER A 569 -9.63 -1.83 -8.78
N TRP A 570 -10.27 -2.86 -8.21
CA TRP A 570 -9.91 -4.25 -8.48
C TRP A 570 -9.86 -4.56 -9.98
N GLN A 571 -10.81 -4.04 -10.77
CA GLN A 571 -10.87 -4.26 -12.21
C GLN A 571 -9.66 -3.69 -12.95
N ALA A 572 -9.11 -2.54 -12.50
CA ALA A 572 -7.90 -1.99 -13.09
C ALA A 572 -6.68 -2.88 -12.79
N ILE A 573 -6.52 -3.28 -11.53
CA ILE A 573 -5.42 -4.16 -11.08
C ILE A 573 -5.48 -5.51 -11.79
N HIS A 574 -6.69 -6.09 -11.90
CA HIS A 574 -6.92 -7.36 -12.59
C HIS A 574 -6.63 -7.27 -14.09
N ALA A 575 -7.05 -6.18 -14.75
CA ALA A 575 -6.72 -5.95 -16.15
C ALA A 575 -5.21 -5.84 -16.38
N ASP A 576 -4.47 -5.17 -15.50
CA ASP A 576 -3.01 -5.07 -15.57
C ASP A 576 -2.32 -6.41 -15.31
N LEU A 577 -2.84 -7.21 -14.38
CA LEU A 577 -2.36 -8.59 -14.17
C LEU A 577 -2.45 -9.39 -15.48
N GLN A 578 -3.62 -9.37 -16.13
CA GLN A 578 -3.86 -10.14 -17.36
C GLN A 578 -3.07 -9.62 -18.56
N SER A 579 -2.92 -8.30 -18.70
CA SER A 579 -2.32 -7.68 -19.89
C SER A 579 -0.81 -7.44 -19.79
N HIS A 580 -0.28 -7.20 -18.58
CA HIS A 580 1.13 -6.83 -18.38
C HIS A 580 1.93 -7.91 -17.66
N ILE A 581 1.33 -8.66 -16.72
CA ILE A 581 2.05 -9.63 -15.89
C ILE A 581 2.01 -11.04 -16.49
N VAL A 582 0.82 -11.58 -16.75
CA VAL A 582 0.62 -12.93 -17.29
C VAL A 582 1.46 -13.21 -18.55
N PRO A 583 1.58 -12.29 -19.53
CA PRO A 583 2.39 -12.52 -20.73
C PRO A 583 3.90 -12.69 -20.47
N GLY A 584 4.39 -12.23 -19.31
CA GLY A 584 5.78 -12.40 -18.89
C GLY A 584 6.03 -13.61 -18.00
N ILE A 585 5.01 -14.42 -17.72
CA ILE A 585 5.15 -15.62 -16.88
C ILE A 585 5.74 -16.77 -17.70
N THR A 586 6.79 -17.40 -17.17
CA THR A 586 7.19 -18.74 -17.63
C THR A 586 6.25 -19.77 -17.02
N HIS A 587 5.64 -20.61 -17.83
CA HIS A 587 4.59 -21.53 -17.40
C HIS A 587 5.13 -22.83 -16.81
N TRP A 588 5.61 -22.78 -15.56
CA TRP A 588 6.15 -23.95 -14.82
C TRP A 588 5.20 -25.15 -14.70
N GLN A 589 3.89 -24.91 -14.80
CA GLN A 589 2.87 -25.96 -14.72
C GLN A 589 2.50 -26.54 -16.08
N SER A 590 3.07 -26.02 -17.18
CA SER A 590 2.83 -26.55 -18.51
C SER A 590 3.38 -27.98 -18.61
N PRO A 591 2.68 -28.91 -19.26
CA PRO A 591 3.22 -30.25 -19.53
C PRO A 591 4.42 -30.23 -20.50
N SER A 592 4.69 -29.10 -21.16
CA SER A 592 5.87 -28.87 -22.01
C SER A 592 7.07 -28.25 -21.26
N PHE A 593 6.95 -28.05 -19.95
CA PHE A 593 8.05 -27.63 -19.08
C PHE A 593 8.82 -28.86 -18.57
N HIS A 594 10.10 -28.98 -18.98
CA HIS A 594 10.99 -30.10 -18.64
C HIS A 594 12.33 -29.65 -18.00
N ALA A 595 12.47 -28.35 -17.75
CA ALA A 595 13.65 -27.71 -17.20
C ALA A 595 13.83 -27.97 -15.69
N PHE A 596 15.07 -27.83 -15.21
CA PHE A 596 15.42 -27.91 -13.78
C PHE A 596 14.90 -29.18 -13.10
N PHE A 597 14.19 -29.01 -11.99
CA PHE A 597 13.22 -29.93 -11.42
C PHE A 597 11.91 -29.15 -11.26
N PRO A 598 10.77 -29.84 -11.25
CA PRO A 598 9.48 -29.17 -11.17
C PRO A 598 9.25 -28.39 -9.88
N CYS A 599 8.28 -27.49 -9.97
CA CYS A 599 7.58 -26.92 -8.83
C CYS A 599 6.14 -27.45 -8.84
N SER A 600 5.95 -28.71 -8.46
CA SER A 600 4.62 -29.33 -8.46
C SER A 600 3.60 -28.51 -7.66
N SER A 601 2.35 -28.45 -8.13
CA SER A 601 1.27 -27.71 -7.48
C SER A 601 -0.04 -28.50 -7.52
N SER A 602 -1.00 -28.13 -6.67
CA SER A 602 -2.33 -28.75 -6.68
C SER A 602 -3.40 -27.84 -6.07
N TYR A 603 -4.66 -28.03 -6.47
CA TYR A 603 -5.77 -27.28 -5.89
C TYR A 603 -5.90 -27.43 -4.36
N PRO A 604 -5.73 -28.63 -3.74
CA PRO A 604 -5.74 -28.75 -2.29
C PRO A 604 -4.69 -27.87 -1.59
N ALA A 605 -3.48 -27.77 -2.15
CA ALA A 605 -2.44 -26.90 -1.61
C ALA A 605 -2.77 -25.41 -1.78
N MET A 606 -3.37 -25.01 -2.92
CA MET A 606 -3.83 -23.62 -3.13
C MET A 606 -4.93 -23.23 -2.15
N LEU A 607 -5.91 -24.10 -1.93
CA LEU A 607 -6.98 -23.87 -0.95
C LEU A 607 -6.41 -23.73 0.46
N ALA A 608 -5.43 -24.55 0.82
CA ALA A 608 -4.74 -24.43 2.11
C ALA A 608 -3.97 -23.10 2.24
N GLU A 609 -3.35 -22.60 1.17
CA GLU A 609 -2.69 -21.29 1.18
C GLU A 609 -3.70 -20.14 1.37
N LEU A 610 -4.92 -20.25 0.83
CA LEU A 610 -5.99 -19.27 1.12
C LEU A 610 -6.32 -19.24 2.62
N TYR A 611 -6.43 -20.40 3.27
CA TYR A 611 -6.62 -20.48 4.72
C TYR A 611 -5.39 -19.98 5.50
N SER A 612 -4.18 -20.32 5.06
CA SER A 612 -2.92 -19.85 5.66
C SER A 612 -2.86 -18.31 5.65
N ASN A 613 -3.24 -17.68 4.53
CA ASN A 613 -3.34 -16.23 4.41
C ASN A 613 -4.46 -15.63 5.27
N ALA A 614 -5.59 -16.34 5.45
CA ALA A 614 -6.68 -15.88 6.32
C ALA A 614 -6.30 -15.91 7.82
N PHE A 615 -5.51 -16.90 8.24
CA PHE A 615 -5.04 -17.06 9.63
C PHE A 615 -3.74 -16.30 9.95
N ASN A 616 -3.31 -15.41 9.05
CA ASN A 616 -2.02 -14.73 9.08
C ASN A 616 -1.63 -14.19 10.47
N GLY A 617 -0.42 -14.55 10.92
CA GLY A 617 0.16 -14.07 12.17
C GLY A 617 1.64 -14.44 12.30
N ALA A 618 2.30 -13.86 13.30
CA ALA A 618 3.69 -14.19 13.62
C ALA A 618 3.74 -15.43 14.52
N HIS A 619 3.71 -16.64 13.93
CA HIS A 619 3.56 -17.90 14.68
C HIS A 619 4.88 -18.45 15.25
N PHE A 620 5.70 -17.59 15.85
CA PHE A 620 7.05 -17.95 16.29
C PHE A 620 7.08 -18.87 17.53
N ASN A 621 6.09 -18.76 18.42
CA ASN A 621 5.91 -19.64 19.58
C ASN A 621 4.67 -20.51 19.44
N TRP A 622 4.67 -21.62 20.17
CA TRP A 622 3.45 -22.42 20.33
C TRP A 622 2.26 -21.57 20.80
N ILE A 623 2.45 -20.69 21.81
CA ILE A 623 1.35 -19.85 22.33
C ILE A 623 0.80 -18.83 21.32
N CYS A 624 1.60 -18.47 20.30
CA CYS A 624 1.14 -17.56 19.24
C CYS A 624 0.10 -18.23 18.32
N SER A 625 0.18 -19.55 18.14
CA SER A 625 -0.86 -20.37 17.52
C SER A 625 -0.57 -21.86 17.71
N PRO A 626 -1.18 -22.52 18.70
CA PRO A 626 -0.92 -23.93 19.00
C PRO A 626 -1.13 -24.87 17.80
N ALA A 627 -2.20 -24.62 17.03
CA ALA A 627 -2.52 -25.43 15.86
C ALA A 627 -1.46 -25.34 14.76
N VAL A 628 -0.80 -24.19 14.60
CA VAL A 628 0.26 -24.00 13.59
C VAL A 628 1.47 -24.87 13.92
N THR A 629 1.87 -24.88 15.19
CA THR A 629 2.98 -25.68 15.69
C THR A 629 2.65 -27.18 15.72
N GLU A 630 1.54 -27.57 16.35
CA GLU A 630 1.23 -28.99 16.55
C GLU A 630 0.93 -29.72 15.24
N LEU A 631 0.21 -29.08 14.31
CA LEU A 631 -0.07 -29.69 13.02
C LEU A 631 1.21 -29.97 12.25
N GLU A 632 2.23 -29.11 12.37
CA GLU A 632 3.51 -29.34 11.72
C GLU A 632 4.23 -30.57 12.27
N THR A 633 4.31 -30.70 13.60
CA THR A 633 4.89 -31.89 14.23
C THR A 633 4.19 -33.15 13.74
N ILE A 634 2.85 -33.18 13.76
CA ILE A 634 2.05 -34.34 13.33
C ILE A 634 2.31 -34.69 11.86
N VAL A 635 2.25 -33.69 10.98
CA VAL A 635 2.39 -33.89 9.53
C VAL A 635 3.80 -34.34 9.16
N LEU A 636 4.83 -33.81 9.81
CA LEU A 636 6.21 -34.23 9.58
C LEU A 636 6.48 -35.64 10.12
N ASP A 637 5.81 -36.04 11.18
CA ASP A 637 5.81 -37.41 11.68
C ASP A 637 5.12 -38.39 10.71
N TRP A 638 4.00 -37.98 10.09
CA TRP A 638 3.35 -38.75 9.03
C TRP A 638 4.26 -38.89 7.81
N LEU A 639 4.85 -37.77 7.40
CA LEU A 639 5.71 -37.72 6.23
C LEU A 639 6.99 -38.54 6.42
N ALA A 640 7.64 -38.47 7.59
CA ALA A 640 8.80 -39.31 7.91
C ALA A 640 8.50 -40.80 7.74
N ARG A 641 7.34 -41.27 8.25
CA ARG A 641 6.90 -42.67 8.09
C ARG A 641 6.62 -43.01 6.63
N LEU A 642 5.97 -42.11 5.88
CA LEU A 642 5.70 -42.32 4.45
C LEU A 642 6.98 -42.42 3.62
N LEU A 643 8.00 -41.64 3.97
CA LEU A 643 9.33 -41.67 3.35
C LEU A 643 10.21 -42.83 3.85
N SER A 644 9.68 -43.70 4.72
CA SER A 644 10.43 -44.80 5.35
C SER A 644 11.69 -44.33 6.08
N LEU A 645 11.66 -43.13 6.68
CA LEU A 645 12.77 -42.63 7.49
C LEU A 645 12.91 -43.46 8.78
N PRO A 646 14.14 -43.68 9.27
CA PRO A 646 14.38 -44.32 10.56
C PRO A 646 13.65 -43.65 11.72
N GLU A 647 13.28 -44.43 12.74
CA GLU A 647 12.52 -43.96 13.91
C GLU A 647 13.20 -42.79 14.64
N CYS A 648 14.54 -42.69 14.60
CA CYS A 648 15.29 -41.62 15.24
C CYS A 648 15.00 -40.21 14.70
N TYR A 649 14.30 -40.08 13.57
CA TYR A 649 13.83 -38.80 13.03
C TYR A 649 12.42 -38.40 13.49
N LEU A 650 11.69 -39.27 14.18
CA LEU A 650 10.35 -38.96 14.69
C LEU A 650 10.42 -38.04 15.91
N SER A 651 9.40 -37.19 16.07
CA SER A 651 9.28 -36.25 17.20
C SER A 651 9.24 -36.96 18.57
N THR A 652 8.72 -38.19 18.57
CA THR A 652 8.58 -39.05 19.76
C THR A 652 9.80 -39.96 20.02
N ALA A 653 10.84 -39.89 19.18
CA ALA A 653 12.00 -40.77 19.31
C ALA A 653 12.76 -40.51 20.63
N PRO A 654 13.36 -41.55 21.25
CA PRO A 654 14.22 -41.37 22.43
C PRO A 654 15.40 -40.41 22.20
N THR A 655 15.87 -40.30 20.95
CA THR A 655 16.92 -39.37 20.53
C THR A 655 16.48 -37.91 20.50
N ARG A 656 15.20 -37.63 20.78
CA ARG A 656 14.58 -36.30 20.64
C ARG A 656 14.65 -35.80 19.20
N GLY A 657 14.45 -36.69 18.24
CA GLY A 657 14.35 -36.33 16.82
C GLY A 657 13.16 -35.42 16.53
N GLY A 658 12.96 -35.13 15.25
CA GLY A 658 11.79 -34.40 14.76
C GLY A 658 12.10 -33.63 13.49
N GLY A 659 11.06 -33.06 12.90
CA GLY A 659 11.19 -32.23 11.71
C GLY A 659 10.67 -30.81 11.88
N VAL A 660 11.09 -29.95 10.96
CA VAL A 660 10.64 -28.56 10.78
C VAL A 660 10.44 -28.24 9.29
N LEU A 661 9.47 -27.37 8.98
CA LEU A 661 9.23 -26.86 7.63
C LEU A 661 9.92 -25.52 7.39
N HIS A 662 10.85 -25.51 6.44
CA HIS A 662 11.50 -24.33 5.88
C HIS A 662 10.85 -23.89 4.56
N GLY A 663 11.29 -22.75 4.04
CA GLY A 663 10.94 -22.38 2.68
C GLY A 663 11.70 -23.20 1.64
N THR A 664 13.01 -23.37 1.84
CA THR A 664 13.90 -23.97 0.83
C THR A 664 14.92 -24.93 1.43
N ALA A 665 15.42 -25.86 0.62
CA ALA A 665 16.53 -26.73 1.01
C ALA A 665 17.81 -25.93 1.33
N SER A 666 18.01 -24.77 0.71
CA SER A 666 19.15 -23.89 1.05
C SER A 666 19.08 -23.38 2.49
N GLU A 667 17.88 -23.03 2.94
CA GLU A 667 17.63 -22.63 4.34
C GLU A 667 17.84 -23.82 5.27
N ALA A 668 17.34 -25.01 4.92
CA ALA A 668 17.54 -26.24 5.69
C ALA A 668 19.03 -26.59 5.83
N ILE A 669 19.78 -26.64 4.72
CA ILE A 669 21.22 -26.92 4.68
C ILE A 669 22.00 -25.91 5.54
N LEU A 670 21.72 -24.60 5.40
CA LEU A 670 22.38 -23.58 6.22
C LEU A 670 22.08 -23.80 7.72
N THR A 671 20.82 -24.06 8.06
CA THR A 671 20.38 -24.28 9.44
C THR A 671 21.13 -25.46 10.07
N VAL A 672 21.21 -26.61 9.38
CA VAL A 672 21.94 -27.77 9.92
C VAL A 672 23.46 -27.59 9.87
N MET A 673 24.00 -26.79 8.95
CA MET A 673 25.43 -26.49 8.93
C MET A 673 25.84 -25.56 10.07
N VAL A 674 24.98 -24.62 10.47
CA VAL A 674 25.14 -23.84 11.70
C VAL A 674 25.16 -24.78 12.91
N ALA A 675 24.18 -25.67 13.02
CA ALA A 675 24.11 -26.63 14.12
C ALA A 675 25.32 -27.58 14.15
N ALA A 676 25.80 -28.03 12.99
CA ALA A 676 26.99 -28.86 12.88
C ALA A 676 28.25 -28.13 13.37
N ARG A 677 28.42 -26.86 13.00
CA ARG A 677 29.55 -26.02 13.45
C ARG A 677 29.54 -25.90 14.97
N ASP A 678 28.40 -25.53 15.54
CA ASP A 678 28.29 -25.25 16.97
C ASP A 678 28.38 -26.53 17.80
N LYS A 679 27.81 -27.64 17.31
CA LYS A 679 28.03 -28.98 17.88
C LYS A 679 29.52 -29.33 17.88
N PHE A 680 30.22 -29.21 16.74
CA PHE A 680 31.64 -29.52 16.64
C PHE A 680 32.47 -28.70 17.64
N LEU A 681 32.27 -27.38 17.66
CA LEU A 681 33.04 -26.47 18.51
C LEU A 681 32.80 -26.76 19.99
N ARG A 682 31.54 -26.98 20.38
CA ARG A 682 31.17 -27.32 21.74
C ARG A 682 31.80 -28.64 22.20
N ASP A 683 31.75 -29.67 21.38
CA ASP A 683 32.30 -30.98 21.72
C ASP A 683 33.83 -30.93 21.79
N ALA A 684 34.48 -30.25 20.83
CA ALA A 684 35.94 -30.10 20.78
C ALA A 684 36.50 -29.28 21.96
N THR A 685 35.71 -28.36 22.52
CA THR A 685 36.11 -27.49 23.64
C THR A 685 35.44 -27.86 24.96
N ALA A 686 34.75 -28.99 25.04
CA ALA A 686 34.00 -29.42 26.23
C ALA A 686 34.88 -29.62 27.48
N HIS A 687 36.17 -29.92 27.28
CA HIS A 687 37.15 -30.11 28.35
C HIS A 687 37.64 -28.80 28.98
N LEU A 688 37.35 -27.65 28.35
CA LEU A 688 37.74 -26.33 28.82
C LEU A 688 36.64 -25.69 29.69
N PRO A 689 36.99 -24.88 30.71
CA PRO A 689 36.01 -24.21 31.57
C PRO A 689 35.04 -23.34 30.77
N ALA A 690 33.76 -23.37 31.15
CA ALA A 690 32.75 -22.47 30.59
C ALA A 690 33.11 -21.00 30.87
N ASP A 691 32.76 -20.12 29.92
CA ASP A 691 32.98 -18.67 30.00
C ASP A 691 34.43 -18.24 30.29
N SER A 692 35.40 -19.05 29.86
CA SER A 692 36.83 -18.74 29.97
C SER A 692 37.40 -18.16 28.67
N GLU A 693 38.35 -17.23 28.81
CA GLU A 693 39.11 -16.66 27.68
C GLU A 693 39.85 -17.76 26.89
N GLU A 694 40.35 -18.80 27.58
CA GLU A 694 41.00 -19.95 26.95
C GLU A 694 40.04 -20.70 26.01
N LYS A 695 38.80 -20.94 26.45
CA LYS A 695 37.78 -21.59 25.64
C LYS A 695 37.37 -20.73 24.44
N GLU A 696 37.27 -19.42 24.64
CA GLU A 696 36.95 -18.47 23.56
C GLU A 696 38.03 -18.48 22.47
N GLU A 697 39.30 -18.35 22.85
CA GLU A 697 40.43 -18.36 21.91
C GLU A 697 40.54 -19.70 21.17
N GLU A 698 40.43 -20.83 21.87
CA GLU A 698 40.46 -22.15 21.25
C GLU A 698 39.28 -22.35 20.29
N THR A 699 38.10 -21.85 20.64
CA THR A 699 36.92 -21.89 19.76
C THR A 699 37.16 -21.13 18.46
N TRP A 700 37.71 -19.91 18.53
CA TRP A 700 38.05 -19.13 17.34
C TRP A 700 39.14 -19.78 16.49
N ARG A 701 40.17 -20.32 17.14
CA ARG A 701 41.25 -21.06 16.47
C ARG A 701 40.70 -22.26 15.71
N LEU A 702 39.84 -23.08 16.33
CA LEU A 702 39.20 -24.22 15.67
C LEU A 702 38.27 -23.79 14.55
N ARG A 703 37.48 -22.73 14.75
CA ARG A 703 36.55 -22.20 13.74
C ARG A 703 37.26 -21.84 12.44
N SER A 704 38.48 -21.29 12.51
CA SER A 704 39.30 -20.94 11.33
C SER A 704 39.74 -22.14 10.47
N LYS A 705 39.65 -23.36 11.02
CA LYS A 705 40.09 -24.61 10.40
C LYS A 705 38.94 -25.44 9.81
N LEU A 706 37.69 -25.04 10.06
CA LEU A 706 36.52 -25.83 9.68
C LEU A 706 36.33 -25.91 8.16
N VAL A 707 36.04 -27.11 7.68
CA VAL A 707 35.77 -27.43 6.28
C VAL A 707 34.45 -28.18 6.13
N ALA A 708 33.52 -27.61 5.38
CA ALA A 708 32.32 -28.28 4.90
C ALA A 708 32.63 -29.05 3.61
N LEU A 709 31.99 -30.20 3.44
CA LEU A 709 32.18 -31.12 2.32
C LEU A 709 30.89 -31.30 1.53
N GLY A 710 31.03 -31.53 0.23
CA GLY A 710 29.99 -32.02 -0.65
C GLY A 710 30.61 -32.65 -1.88
N SER A 711 29.88 -33.53 -2.56
CA SER A 711 30.34 -34.06 -3.84
C SER A 711 30.45 -32.94 -4.89
N GLU A 712 31.21 -33.17 -5.96
CA GLU A 712 31.24 -32.24 -7.10
C GLU A 712 29.88 -32.06 -7.79
N MET A 713 28.95 -33.00 -7.56
CA MET A 713 27.56 -32.96 -8.05
C MET A 713 26.58 -32.44 -7.00
N ALA A 714 27.03 -32.14 -5.78
CA ALA A 714 26.20 -31.58 -4.74
C ALA A 714 25.66 -30.21 -5.17
N HIS A 715 24.42 -29.90 -4.78
CA HIS A 715 23.81 -28.65 -5.19
C HIS A 715 24.60 -27.44 -4.65
N SER A 716 24.64 -26.37 -5.45
CA SER A 716 25.38 -25.14 -5.13
C SER A 716 25.02 -24.52 -3.76
N SER A 717 23.84 -24.86 -3.21
CA SER A 717 23.40 -24.44 -1.87
C SER A 717 24.35 -24.89 -0.76
N THR A 718 25.00 -26.04 -0.85
CA THR A 718 25.96 -26.49 0.17
C THR A 718 27.17 -25.57 0.23
N LYS A 719 27.77 -25.27 -0.93
CA LYS A 719 28.88 -24.33 -1.01
C LYS A 719 28.46 -22.92 -0.58
N LYS A 720 27.26 -22.50 -0.95
CA LYS A 720 26.69 -21.19 -0.54
C LYS A 720 26.48 -21.12 0.98
N ALA A 721 26.01 -22.18 1.62
CA ALA A 721 25.85 -22.24 3.08
C ALA A 721 27.22 -22.11 3.77
N ALA A 722 28.26 -22.79 3.27
CA ALA A 722 29.62 -22.64 3.79
C ALA A 722 30.15 -21.20 3.66
N GLN A 723 29.85 -20.53 2.53
CA GLN A 723 30.20 -19.12 2.32
C GLN A 723 29.48 -18.20 3.32
N ILE A 724 28.17 -18.37 3.53
CA ILE A 724 27.39 -17.58 4.49
C ILE A 724 27.92 -17.79 5.92
N LEU A 725 28.27 -19.03 6.26
CA LEU A 725 28.76 -19.39 7.59
C LEU A 725 30.19 -18.90 7.87
N GLY A 726 30.93 -18.54 6.82
CA GLY A 726 32.33 -18.12 6.89
C GLY A 726 33.30 -19.27 7.12
N VAL A 727 33.02 -20.46 6.55
CA VAL A 727 33.88 -21.65 6.65
C VAL A 727 34.42 -22.08 5.29
N ARG A 728 35.45 -22.93 5.28
CA ARG A 728 36.03 -23.46 4.05
C ARG A 728 35.08 -24.51 3.44
N PHE A 729 35.18 -24.71 2.13
CA PHE A 729 34.47 -25.77 1.41
C PHE A 729 35.47 -26.63 0.63
N ALA A 730 35.30 -27.94 0.67
CA ALA A 730 36.07 -28.89 -0.12
C ALA A 730 35.14 -29.84 -0.89
N THR A 731 35.54 -30.15 -2.11
CA THR A 731 34.78 -30.99 -3.03
C THR A 731 35.28 -32.43 -2.96
N VAL A 732 34.35 -33.38 -2.83
CA VAL A 732 34.63 -34.81 -2.97
C VAL A 732 34.41 -35.21 -4.43
N PRO A 733 35.39 -35.84 -5.10
CA PRO A 733 35.21 -36.28 -6.50
C PRO A 733 34.07 -37.29 -6.67
N ALA A 734 33.33 -37.18 -7.76
CA ALA A 734 32.23 -38.08 -8.12
C ALA A 734 32.27 -38.39 -9.62
N PRO A 735 33.18 -39.28 -10.05
CA PRO A 735 33.49 -39.41 -11.47
C PRO A 735 32.45 -40.21 -12.26
N ALA A 736 32.58 -40.20 -13.59
CA ALA A 736 31.60 -40.86 -14.47
C ALA A 736 31.47 -42.37 -14.20
N GLU A 737 32.53 -43.04 -13.75
CA GLU A 737 32.55 -44.48 -13.47
C GLU A 737 31.68 -44.87 -12.27
N THR A 738 31.46 -43.94 -11.33
CA THR A 738 30.48 -44.12 -10.24
C THR A 738 29.09 -43.64 -10.65
N GLY A 739 28.90 -43.30 -11.93
CA GLY A 739 27.69 -42.67 -12.42
C GLY A 739 27.46 -41.29 -11.79
N TYR A 740 28.54 -40.56 -11.51
CA TYR A 740 28.54 -39.25 -10.86
C TYR A 740 28.04 -39.25 -9.42
N ALA A 741 28.25 -40.36 -8.70
CA ALA A 741 27.94 -40.51 -7.28
C ALA A 741 29.22 -40.41 -6.43
N MET A 742 29.12 -39.78 -5.27
CA MET A 742 30.18 -39.82 -4.26
C MET A 742 30.32 -41.22 -3.68
N SER A 743 31.56 -41.73 -3.63
CA SER A 743 31.89 -43.01 -3.00
C SER A 743 32.51 -42.82 -1.62
N GLY A 744 32.39 -43.84 -0.76
CA GLY A 744 33.06 -43.85 0.54
C GLY A 744 34.59 -43.69 0.44
N ALA A 745 35.21 -44.31 -0.57
CA ALA A 745 36.66 -44.23 -0.79
C ALA A 745 37.12 -42.80 -1.14
N ALA A 746 36.38 -42.10 -2.00
CA ALA A 746 36.68 -40.72 -2.35
C ALA A 746 36.52 -39.78 -1.13
N LEU A 747 35.47 -40.01 -0.33
CA LEU A 747 35.25 -39.28 0.92
C LEU A 747 36.41 -39.50 1.91
N ALA A 748 36.78 -40.75 2.19
CA ALA A 748 37.86 -41.09 3.12
C ALA A 748 39.19 -40.45 2.70
N SER A 749 39.52 -40.52 1.40
CA SER A 749 40.72 -39.89 0.85
C SER A 749 40.71 -38.36 1.03
N THR A 750 39.57 -37.72 0.77
CA THR A 750 39.40 -36.27 0.93
C THR A 750 39.53 -35.84 2.39
N VAL A 751 38.90 -36.56 3.31
CA VAL A 751 39.00 -36.31 4.76
C VAL A 751 40.45 -36.45 5.24
N ALA A 752 41.15 -37.52 4.85
CA ALA A 752 42.55 -37.72 5.20
C ALA A 752 43.45 -36.59 4.67
N ALA A 753 43.24 -36.16 3.42
CA ALA A 753 44.00 -35.07 2.81
C ALA A 753 43.77 -33.71 3.50
N LEU A 754 42.56 -33.44 4.00
CA LEU A 754 42.26 -32.22 4.75
C LEU A 754 42.91 -32.24 6.14
N ARG A 755 42.84 -33.37 6.85
CA ARG A 755 43.50 -33.53 8.15
C ARG A 755 45.02 -33.40 8.06
N ALA A 756 45.62 -33.94 6.99
CA ALA A 756 47.05 -33.78 6.74
C ALA A 756 47.47 -32.31 6.57
N LYS A 757 46.54 -31.41 6.20
CA LYS A 757 46.73 -29.95 6.13
C LYS A 757 46.42 -29.22 7.46
N GLY A 758 46.11 -29.95 8.53
CA GLY A 758 45.71 -29.38 9.81
C GLY A 758 44.32 -28.72 9.80
N LEU A 759 43.47 -29.10 8.85
CA LEU A 759 42.08 -28.64 8.73
C LEU A 759 41.12 -29.65 9.39
N GLU A 760 39.93 -29.17 9.77
CA GLU A 760 38.92 -29.93 10.50
C GLU A 760 37.64 -30.08 9.65
N PRO A 761 37.47 -31.22 8.95
CA PRO A 761 36.18 -31.55 8.35
C PRO A 761 35.12 -31.68 9.45
N PHE A 762 33.97 -31.01 9.28
CA PHE A 762 32.91 -31.01 10.31
C PHE A 762 31.50 -31.25 9.74
N TYR A 763 31.33 -31.14 8.42
CA TYR A 763 30.03 -31.27 7.78
C TYR A 763 30.19 -31.90 6.39
N LEU A 764 29.24 -32.76 6.00
CA LEU A 764 29.13 -33.39 4.70
C LEU A 764 27.69 -33.37 4.22
N THR A 765 27.46 -32.85 3.01
CA THR A 765 26.23 -33.14 2.24
C THR A 765 26.43 -34.41 1.41
N ALA A 766 25.60 -35.42 1.65
CA ALA A 766 25.41 -36.58 0.79
C ALA A 766 24.05 -36.46 0.07
N THR A 767 23.97 -36.77 -1.21
CA THR A 767 22.83 -36.38 -2.04
C THR A 767 22.05 -37.61 -2.54
N LEU A 768 20.73 -37.59 -2.37
CA LEU A 768 19.80 -38.51 -3.03
C LEU A 768 19.11 -37.75 -4.17
N GLY A 769 19.64 -37.91 -5.38
CA GLY A 769 19.17 -37.22 -6.58
C GLY A 769 19.84 -35.87 -6.78
N THR A 770 21.12 -35.91 -7.19
CA THR A 770 21.89 -34.71 -7.57
C THR A 770 21.21 -33.88 -8.66
N THR A 771 21.53 -32.59 -8.74
CA THR A 771 20.80 -31.68 -9.66
C THR A 771 21.09 -32.02 -11.11
N ASP A 772 22.35 -32.24 -11.47
CA ASP A 772 22.74 -32.45 -12.85
C ASP A 772 22.24 -33.78 -13.42
N THR A 773 22.44 -34.89 -12.69
CA THR A 773 22.25 -36.26 -13.19
C THR A 773 21.31 -37.12 -12.37
N CYS A 774 20.70 -36.57 -11.31
CA CYS A 774 19.89 -37.32 -10.34
C CYS A 774 20.64 -38.54 -9.77
N ALA A 775 21.96 -38.42 -9.58
CA ALA A 775 22.78 -39.45 -8.97
C ALA A 775 22.41 -39.67 -7.50
N ILE A 776 22.65 -40.89 -7.03
CA ILE A 776 22.45 -41.29 -5.63
C ILE A 776 23.84 -41.59 -5.08
N ASP A 777 24.26 -40.81 -4.08
CA ASP A 777 25.54 -41.04 -3.41
C ASP A 777 25.53 -42.40 -2.65
N ASP A 778 26.70 -43.01 -2.51
CA ASP A 778 26.86 -44.33 -1.87
C ASP A 778 26.69 -44.23 -0.33
N PHE A 779 25.44 -44.18 0.13
CA PHE A 779 25.14 -44.03 1.56
C PHE A 779 25.75 -45.14 2.45
N PRO A 780 25.71 -46.43 2.10
CA PRO A 780 26.43 -47.47 2.85
C PRO A 780 27.94 -47.21 2.90
N GLY A 781 28.57 -46.90 1.76
CA GLY A 781 30.00 -46.60 1.72
C GLY A 781 30.39 -45.34 2.48
N ILE A 782 29.55 -44.29 2.48
CA ILE A 782 29.75 -43.07 3.27
C ILE A 782 29.67 -43.37 4.76
N ARG A 783 28.68 -44.18 5.18
CA ARG A 783 28.60 -44.66 6.57
C ARG A 783 29.87 -45.39 6.95
N ASP A 784 30.34 -46.31 6.11
CA ASP A 784 31.48 -47.19 6.43
C ASP A 784 32.84 -46.48 6.31
N ALA A 785 32.94 -45.43 5.50
CA ALA A 785 34.14 -44.61 5.32
C ALA A 785 34.46 -43.71 6.52
N LEU A 786 33.47 -43.41 7.36
CA LEU A 786 33.63 -42.61 8.57
C LEU A 786 33.55 -43.54 9.78
N SER A 787 34.55 -43.53 10.66
CA SER A 787 34.48 -44.27 11.94
C SER A 787 33.33 -43.76 12.84
N SER A 788 33.01 -44.44 13.94
CA SER A 788 32.02 -43.93 14.90
C SER A 788 32.35 -42.51 15.38
N ASP A 789 33.61 -42.31 15.78
CA ASP A 789 34.10 -41.03 16.30
C ASP A 789 34.10 -39.96 15.21
N GLU A 790 34.38 -40.36 13.96
CA GLU A 790 34.32 -39.46 12.82
C GLU A 790 32.90 -39.08 12.46
N ARG A 791 31.94 -39.99 12.58
CA ARG A 791 30.52 -39.65 12.41
C ARG A 791 30.04 -38.71 13.50
N ASP A 792 30.57 -38.79 14.73
CA ASP A 792 30.21 -37.82 15.77
C ASP A 792 30.83 -36.43 15.54
N ARG A 793 31.99 -36.35 14.87
CA ARG A 793 32.69 -35.10 14.53
C ARG A 793 32.26 -34.50 13.19
N ILE A 794 31.90 -35.32 12.20
CA ILE A 794 31.47 -34.90 10.86
C ILE A 794 29.96 -35.11 10.74
N TRP A 795 29.22 -34.01 10.77
CA TRP A 795 27.79 -34.02 10.53
C TRP A 795 27.50 -34.47 9.11
N VAL A 796 26.78 -35.58 8.96
CA VAL A 796 26.28 -36.05 7.66
C VAL A 796 24.82 -35.62 7.48
N HIS A 797 24.59 -34.77 6.48
CA HIS A 797 23.28 -34.35 6.03
C HIS A 797 22.94 -35.00 4.69
N VAL A 798 21.76 -35.61 4.60
CA VAL A 798 21.22 -36.14 3.35
C VAL A 798 20.36 -35.07 2.68
N ASP A 799 20.84 -34.51 1.57
CA ASP A 799 20.04 -33.66 0.68
C ASP A 799 19.28 -34.55 -0.30
N ALA A 800 17.97 -34.66 -0.10
CA ALA A 800 17.07 -35.39 -0.99
C ALA A 800 15.99 -34.47 -1.56
N ALA A 801 16.33 -33.19 -1.80
CA ALA A 801 15.35 -32.15 -2.13
C ALA A 801 14.37 -32.56 -3.24
N TYR A 802 14.84 -33.21 -4.32
CA TYR A 802 13.98 -33.69 -5.40
C TYR A 802 13.57 -35.15 -5.23
N ALA A 803 14.54 -36.08 -5.23
CA ALA A 803 14.24 -37.51 -5.32
C ALA A 803 13.84 -38.13 -3.97
N GLY A 804 13.92 -37.39 -2.86
CA GLY A 804 13.44 -37.85 -1.55
C GLY A 804 11.97 -38.26 -1.58
N SER A 805 11.13 -37.61 -2.40
CA SER A 805 9.72 -37.98 -2.56
C SER A 805 9.55 -39.40 -3.08
N ALA A 806 10.48 -39.89 -3.90
CA ALA A 806 10.46 -41.24 -4.45
C ALA A 806 10.70 -42.33 -3.39
N LEU A 807 11.21 -41.99 -2.19
CA LEU A 807 11.32 -42.91 -1.06
C LEU A 807 9.96 -43.42 -0.55
N MET A 808 8.87 -42.75 -0.92
CA MET A 808 7.52 -43.25 -0.64
C MET A 808 7.18 -44.52 -1.42
N LEU A 809 7.90 -44.78 -2.52
CA LEU A 809 7.73 -45.98 -3.32
C LEU A 809 8.47 -47.16 -2.65
N PRO A 810 7.80 -48.30 -2.42
CA PRO A 810 8.40 -49.45 -1.74
C PRO A 810 9.74 -49.90 -2.32
N GLU A 811 9.90 -49.81 -3.65
CA GLU A 811 11.12 -50.15 -4.39
C GLU A 811 12.33 -49.28 -3.99
N ASN A 812 12.11 -48.05 -3.53
CA ASN A 812 13.17 -47.10 -3.16
C ASN A 812 13.41 -47.00 -1.65
N ALA A 813 12.54 -47.58 -0.83
CA ALA A 813 12.61 -47.48 0.64
C ALA A 813 13.93 -48.03 1.21
N HIS A 814 14.57 -48.98 0.52
CA HIS A 814 15.85 -49.57 0.94
C HIS A 814 16.99 -48.55 1.09
N HIS A 815 16.92 -47.41 0.40
CA HIS A 815 17.93 -46.35 0.49
C HIS A 815 18.01 -45.70 1.88
N THR A 816 16.97 -45.78 2.70
CA THR A 816 16.94 -45.12 4.02
C THR A 816 17.64 -45.90 5.12
N ALA A 817 17.98 -47.17 4.90
CA ALA A 817 18.58 -48.02 5.93
C ALA A 817 19.88 -47.43 6.55
N PRO A 818 20.79 -46.80 5.78
CA PRO A 818 21.98 -46.15 6.34
C PRO A 818 21.68 -44.86 7.11
N PHE A 819 20.50 -44.23 6.92
CA PHE A 819 20.22 -42.88 7.43
C PHE A 819 20.15 -42.82 8.96
N ALA A 820 19.95 -43.95 9.64
CA ALA A 820 20.00 -44.00 11.10
C ALA A 820 21.36 -43.52 11.65
N ALA A 821 22.43 -43.70 10.87
CA ALA A 821 23.77 -43.23 11.20
C ALA A 821 23.99 -41.74 10.89
N PHE A 822 23.09 -41.08 10.14
CA PHE A 822 23.22 -39.71 9.70
C PHE A 822 22.46 -38.73 10.60
N HIS A 823 22.80 -37.45 10.52
CA HIS A 823 22.36 -36.44 11.49
C HIS A 823 21.08 -35.76 11.06
N SER A 824 20.94 -35.50 9.75
CA SER A 824 19.79 -34.81 9.19
C SER A 824 19.46 -35.26 7.78
N PHE A 825 18.22 -35.05 7.38
CA PHE A 825 17.68 -35.37 6.06
C PHE A 825 16.70 -34.27 5.64
N ASP A 826 16.71 -33.84 4.38
CA ASP A 826 15.64 -32.98 3.84
C ASP A 826 15.05 -33.49 2.52
N VAL A 827 13.80 -33.13 2.28
CA VAL A 827 13.12 -33.27 0.98
C VAL A 827 12.25 -32.03 0.75
N ASN A 828 12.03 -31.65 -0.51
CA ASN A 828 11.11 -30.57 -0.87
C ASN A 828 9.79 -31.12 -1.42
N PRO A 829 8.72 -31.19 -0.60
CA PRO A 829 7.38 -31.44 -1.11
C PRO A 829 6.99 -30.54 -2.28
N HIS A 830 7.52 -29.31 -2.34
CA HIS A 830 7.25 -28.41 -3.45
C HIS A 830 7.86 -28.80 -4.79
N LYS A 831 8.83 -29.74 -4.80
CA LYS A 831 9.39 -30.21 -6.06
C LYS A 831 8.48 -31.26 -6.69
N TRP A 832 8.24 -32.37 -6.01
CA TRP A 832 7.62 -33.55 -6.62
C TRP A 832 6.47 -34.18 -5.80
N MET A 833 5.88 -33.45 -4.84
CA MET A 833 4.77 -33.93 -4.00
C MET A 833 3.52 -33.05 -4.07
N LEU A 834 3.24 -32.43 -5.22
CA LEU A 834 1.99 -31.71 -5.49
C LEU A 834 1.69 -30.59 -4.47
N THR A 835 2.72 -30.05 -3.82
CA THR A 835 2.58 -29.04 -2.75
C THR A 835 3.10 -27.70 -3.26
N ASN A 836 2.30 -26.64 -3.23
CA ASN A 836 2.73 -25.35 -3.79
C ASN A 836 4.00 -24.79 -3.12
N PHE A 837 4.86 -24.14 -3.92
CA PHE A 837 6.05 -23.44 -3.45
C PHE A 837 5.67 -22.31 -2.46
N ASP A 838 6.32 -22.17 -1.29
CA ASP A 838 7.53 -22.83 -0.80
C ASP A 838 7.24 -23.89 0.29
N CYS A 839 7.92 -25.05 0.25
CA CYS A 839 7.74 -26.11 1.26
C CYS A 839 8.93 -27.08 1.25
N SER A 840 9.83 -26.94 2.23
CA SER A 840 10.99 -27.82 2.40
C SER A 840 10.93 -28.44 3.79
N ALA A 841 10.98 -29.77 3.86
CA ALA A 841 10.87 -30.51 5.11
C ALA A 841 12.24 -31.03 5.52
N LEU A 842 12.70 -30.63 6.70
CA LEU A 842 13.96 -31.04 7.30
C LEU A 842 13.68 -31.90 8.53
N TRP A 843 14.43 -32.99 8.72
CA TRP A 843 14.47 -33.76 9.95
C TRP A 843 15.88 -33.82 10.51
N VAL A 844 15.96 -33.85 11.84
CA VAL A 844 17.20 -34.05 12.60
C VAL A 844 17.04 -35.21 13.56
N ARG A 845 18.14 -35.93 13.81
CA ARG A 845 18.17 -37.06 14.75
C ARG A 845 18.05 -36.62 16.20
N ASP A 846 18.57 -35.43 16.52
CA ASP A 846 18.41 -34.76 17.82
C ASP A 846 18.17 -33.27 17.61
N ARG A 847 17.00 -32.79 18.02
CA ARG A 847 16.60 -31.39 17.90
C ARG A 847 17.40 -30.44 18.79
N ALA A 848 18.04 -30.93 19.84
CA ALA A 848 18.84 -30.09 20.74
C ALA A 848 19.98 -29.39 19.98
N TRP A 849 20.53 -30.01 18.95
CA TRP A 849 21.58 -29.40 18.12
C TRP A 849 21.12 -28.11 17.43
N LEU A 850 19.87 -28.05 16.98
CA LEU A 850 19.29 -26.83 16.41
C LEU A 850 19.06 -25.79 17.52
N VAL A 851 18.34 -26.19 18.56
CA VAL A 851 17.92 -25.30 19.66
C VAL A 851 19.12 -24.65 20.35
N GLU A 852 20.17 -25.41 20.66
CA GLU A 852 21.37 -24.90 21.32
C GLU A 852 22.18 -23.93 20.46
N SER A 853 22.01 -23.99 19.13
CA SER A 853 22.74 -23.15 18.18
C SER A 853 21.96 -21.87 17.80
N LEU A 854 20.62 -21.94 17.83
CA LEU A 854 19.75 -20.90 17.27
C LEU A 854 18.88 -20.18 18.31
N SER A 855 18.72 -20.74 19.51
CA SER A 855 17.85 -20.17 20.53
C SER A 855 18.35 -18.82 21.04
N ILE A 856 17.50 -17.80 20.95
CA ILE A 856 17.68 -16.51 21.63
C ILE A 856 16.42 -16.24 22.47
N LYS A 857 16.60 -15.93 23.76
CA LYS A 857 15.49 -15.85 24.75
C LYS A 857 15.31 -14.45 25.37
N PRO A 858 15.00 -13.41 24.57
CA PRO A 858 14.66 -12.08 25.10
C PRO A 858 13.35 -12.13 25.90
N ALA A 859 13.13 -11.15 26.77
CA ALA A 859 12.00 -11.17 27.72
C ALA A 859 10.63 -11.31 27.04
N TYR A 860 10.40 -10.66 25.89
CA TYR A 860 9.12 -10.69 25.17
C TYR A 860 8.78 -12.05 24.52
N LEU A 861 9.76 -12.95 24.45
CA LEU A 861 9.62 -14.29 23.86
C LEU A 861 9.33 -15.37 24.90
N ARG A 862 9.41 -15.03 26.20
CA ARG A 862 9.20 -15.96 27.31
C ARG A 862 7.73 -16.19 27.57
N ASN A 863 7.38 -17.43 27.87
CA ASN A 863 6.06 -17.83 28.34
C ASN A 863 6.19 -19.15 29.11
N GLN A 864 5.18 -19.45 29.93
CA GLN A 864 5.20 -20.58 30.87
C GLN A 864 5.34 -21.95 30.17
N PHE A 865 4.78 -22.12 28.96
CA PHE A 865 4.84 -23.40 28.23
C PHE A 865 6.25 -23.68 27.70
N SER A 866 6.91 -22.66 27.14
CA SER A 866 8.29 -22.74 26.68
C SER A 866 9.27 -22.96 27.83
N GLU A 867 9.07 -22.27 28.96
CA GLU A 867 9.92 -22.40 30.14
C GLU A 867 9.79 -23.77 30.82
N ALA A 868 8.58 -24.36 30.77
CA ALA A 868 8.34 -25.71 31.26
C ALA A 868 8.87 -26.81 30.31
N GLY A 869 9.38 -26.46 29.12
CA GLY A 869 9.89 -27.41 28.14
C GLY A 869 8.81 -28.34 27.56
N LEU A 870 7.54 -27.95 27.65
CA LEU A 870 6.38 -28.77 27.26
C LEU A 870 6.04 -28.68 25.77
N VAL A 871 6.60 -27.69 25.06
CA VAL A 871 6.22 -27.34 23.69
C VAL A 871 7.45 -27.18 22.79
N THR A 872 7.23 -27.31 21.48
CA THR A 872 8.25 -27.01 20.47
C THR A 872 8.07 -25.59 19.97
N ASP A 873 9.05 -24.73 20.23
CA ASP A 873 9.10 -23.40 19.61
C ASP A 873 9.94 -23.47 18.34
N TYR A 874 9.26 -23.60 17.19
CA TYR A 874 9.93 -23.78 15.90
C TYR A 874 10.82 -22.61 15.47
N ARG A 875 10.69 -21.43 16.09
CA ARG A 875 11.66 -20.34 15.91
C ARG A 875 13.11 -20.78 16.22
N ASP A 876 13.30 -21.72 17.15
CA ASP A 876 14.63 -22.18 17.58
C ASP A 876 15.16 -23.31 16.66
N TRP A 877 14.46 -23.62 15.57
CA TRP A 877 14.79 -24.68 14.59
C TRP A 877 15.06 -24.12 13.19
N GLN A 878 15.01 -22.80 13.02
CA GLN A 878 15.10 -22.13 11.73
C GLN A 878 15.77 -20.77 11.88
N ILE A 879 16.10 -20.12 10.75
CA ILE A 879 16.72 -18.79 10.76
C ILE A 879 15.72 -17.68 11.10
N PRO A 880 14.52 -17.60 10.48
CA PRO A 880 13.59 -16.52 10.74
C PRO A 880 12.85 -16.69 12.07
N LEU A 881 12.56 -15.58 12.76
CA LEU A 881 11.70 -15.60 13.94
C LEU A 881 10.25 -15.96 13.55
N GLY A 882 9.62 -15.13 12.72
CA GLY A 882 8.25 -15.34 12.25
C GLY A 882 8.13 -16.49 11.24
N ARG A 883 7.00 -17.20 11.25
CA ARG A 883 6.73 -18.33 10.35
C ARG A 883 5.28 -18.37 9.87
N ARG A 884 5.09 -18.84 8.63
CA ARG A 884 3.78 -19.11 8.01
C ARG A 884 3.22 -20.44 8.50
N PHE A 885 1.92 -20.66 8.31
CA PHE A 885 1.27 -21.95 8.54
C PHE A 885 1.52 -22.93 7.37
N ARG A 886 2.79 -23.30 7.13
CA ARG A 886 3.20 -24.15 5.98
C ARG A 886 2.70 -25.59 6.08
N SER A 887 2.54 -26.11 7.30
CA SER A 887 2.06 -27.48 7.51
C SER A 887 0.63 -27.69 7.01
N LEU A 888 -0.17 -26.63 6.88
CA LEU A 888 -1.56 -26.72 6.41
C LEU A 888 -1.65 -27.22 4.97
N LYS A 889 -0.82 -26.71 4.05
CA LYS A 889 -0.84 -27.18 2.65
C LYS A 889 -0.37 -28.62 2.50
N LEU A 890 0.65 -29.02 3.25
CA LEU A 890 1.13 -30.39 3.25
C LEU A 890 0.09 -31.34 3.85
N TRP A 891 -0.60 -30.92 4.91
CA TRP A 891 -1.72 -31.65 5.49
C TRP A 891 -2.88 -31.85 4.49
N PHE A 892 -3.27 -30.79 3.76
CA PHE A 892 -4.31 -30.88 2.72
C PHE A 892 -3.92 -31.86 1.63
N VAL A 893 -2.70 -31.77 1.10
CA VAL A 893 -2.19 -32.65 0.04
C VAL A 893 -2.20 -34.11 0.50
N LEU A 894 -1.62 -34.40 1.67
CA LEU A 894 -1.58 -35.76 2.22
C LEU A 894 -2.97 -36.34 2.45
N ARG A 895 -3.95 -35.52 2.88
CA ARG A 895 -5.32 -35.97 3.10
C ARG A 895 -6.14 -36.10 1.82
N ALA A 896 -5.98 -35.19 0.87
CA ALA A 896 -6.77 -35.16 -0.36
C ALA A 896 -6.35 -36.27 -1.33
N TYR A 897 -5.05 -36.51 -1.47
CA TYR A 897 -4.53 -37.53 -2.39
C TYR A 897 -4.27 -38.87 -1.71
N GLY A 898 -3.99 -38.87 -0.40
CA GLY A 898 -3.46 -40.04 0.29
C GLY A 898 -2.07 -40.44 -0.22
N ALA A 899 -1.45 -41.41 0.47
CA ALA A 899 -0.16 -41.95 0.03
C ALA A 899 -0.24 -42.63 -1.35
N SER A 900 -1.38 -43.28 -1.67
CA SER A 900 -1.58 -43.95 -2.96
C SER A 900 -1.59 -42.98 -4.13
N GLY A 901 -2.29 -41.84 -4.03
CA GLY A 901 -2.33 -40.83 -5.08
C GLY A 901 -0.98 -40.19 -5.34
N ILE A 902 -0.21 -39.90 -4.28
CA ILE A 902 1.14 -39.35 -4.39
C ILE A 902 2.08 -40.38 -5.04
N ARG A 903 2.06 -41.64 -4.59
CA ARG A 903 2.84 -42.73 -5.21
C ARG A 903 2.52 -42.91 -6.68
N ALA A 904 1.24 -42.88 -7.06
CA ALA A 904 0.82 -42.97 -8.46
C ALA A 904 1.33 -41.78 -9.31
N HIS A 905 1.36 -40.56 -8.74
CA HIS A 905 1.94 -39.39 -9.40
C HIS A 905 3.45 -39.57 -9.64
N LEU A 906 4.19 -40.05 -8.64
CA LEU A 906 5.63 -40.33 -8.76
C LEU A 906 5.91 -41.42 -9.80
N GLN A 907 5.20 -42.55 -9.73
CA GLN A 907 5.36 -43.68 -10.65
C GLN A 907 5.08 -43.27 -12.10
N ARG A 908 4.05 -42.45 -12.34
CA ARG A 908 3.76 -41.92 -13.68
C ARG A 908 4.92 -41.07 -14.20
N GLY A 909 5.46 -40.16 -13.39
CA GLY A 909 6.61 -39.33 -13.80
C GLY A 909 7.84 -40.16 -14.16
N ILE A 910 8.13 -41.20 -13.35
CA ILE A 910 9.22 -42.16 -13.60
C ILE A 910 8.97 -42.92 -14.91
N GLY A 911 7.78 -43.51 -15.08
CA GLY A 911 7.45 -44.27 -16.29
C GLY A 911 7.50 -43.43 -17.58
N LEU A 912 7.13 -42.15 -17.50
CA LEU A 912 7.31 -41.22 -18.63
C LEU A 912 8.79 -40.95 -18.93
N GLY A 913 9.65 -40.90 -17.91
CA GLY A 913 11.09 -40.76 -18.08
C GLY A 913 11.73 -41.99 -18.73
N GLU A 914 11.26 -43.19 -18.35
CA GLU A 914 11.65 -44.45 -18.98
C GLU A 914 11.27 -44.49 -20.47
N LYS A 915 10.02 -44.14 -20.80
CA LYS A 915 9.57 -44.02 -22.20
C LYS A 915 10.37 -43.00 -22.99
N PHE A 916 10.68 -41.85 -22.40
CA PHE A 916 11.55 -40.87 -23.06
C PHE A 916 12.94 -41.44 -23.34
N ALA A 917 13.54 -42.15 -22.39
CA ALA A 917 14.83 -42.81 -22.60
C ALA A 917 14.76 -43.89 -23.71
N GLU A 918 13.67 -44.64 -23.82
CA GLU A 918 13.44 -45.57 -24.94
C GLU A 918 13.37 -44.84 -26.29
N MET A 919 12.66 -43.71 -26.36
CA MET A 919 12.61 -42.86 -27.56
C MET A 919 14.00 -42.34 -27.94
N VAL A 920 14.77 -41.83 -26.99
CA VAL A 920 16.16 -41.39 -27.22
C VAL A 920 17.04 -42.52 -27.75
N ARG A 921 16.92 -43.74 -27.19
CA ARG A 921 17.66 -44.91 -27.69
C ARG A 921 17.23 -45.34 -29.10
N SER A 922 15.97 -45.12 -29.47
CA SER A 922 15.48 -45.43 -30.83
C SER A 922 16.12 -44.55 -31.91
N ARG A 923 16.70 -43.40 -31.52
CA ARG A 923 17.45 -42.48 -32.39
C ARG A 923 18.91 -42.37 -31.93
N GLU A 924 19.55 -43.52 -31.72
CA GLU A 924 20.97 -43.59 -31.39
C GLU A 924 21.88 -43.03 -32.49
N ASP A 925 21.37 -42.78 -33.70
CA ASP A 925 22.05 -42.03 -34.75
C ASP A 925 22.21 -40.55 -34.40
N LEU A 926 21.27 -39.98 -33.62
CA LEU A 926 21.25 -38.58 -33.23
C LEU A 926 21.69 -38.32 -31.78
N PHE A 927 21.42 -39.25 -30.87
CA PHE A 927 21.55 -39.00 -29.44
C PHE A 927 22.40 -40.04 -28.71
N GLU A 928 22.98 -39.61 -27.58
CA GLU A 928 23.69 -40.44 -26.60
C GLU A 928 23.15 -40.10 -25.21
N ILE A 929 22.69 -41.10 -24.44
CA ILE A 929 22.33 -40.91 -23.04
C ILE A 929 23.61 -40.86 -22.20
N ILE A 930 23.80 -39.76 -21.45
CA ILE A 930 24.92 -39.59 -20.52
C ILE A 930 24.58 -40.28 -19.19
N THR A 931 23.39 -40.03 -18.64
CA THR A 931 22.88 -40.69 -17.45
C THR A 931 21.37 -40.87 -17.50
N GLY A 932 20.88 -41.94 -16.89
CA GLY A 932 19.46 -42.18 -16.68
C GLY A 932 18.84 -43.21 -17.63
N PRO A 933 17.52 -43.43 -17.52
CA PRO A 933 16.58 -42.72 -16.66
C PRO A 933 16.89 -42.97 -15.17
N ARG A 934 17.01 -41.90 -14.37
CA ARG A 934 17.11 -41.98 -12.92
C ARG A 934 15.92 -41.21 -12.34
N PHE A 935 15.04 -41.94 -11.67
CA PHE A 935 13.71 -41.44 -11.36
C PHE A 935 13.04 -40.90 -12.64
N ALA A 936 12.67 -39.62 -12.67
CA ALA A 936 12.06 -38.98 -13.83
C ALA A 936 13.01 -38.01 -14.56
N LEU A 937 14.34 -38.21 -14.46
CA LEU A 937 15.34 -37.41 -15.19
C LEU A 937 16.13 -38.27 -16.17
N VAL A 938 16.23 -37.78 -17.41
CA VAL A 938 17.15 -38.30 -18.44
C VAL A 938 18.10 -37.18 -18.85
N VAL A 939 19.39 -37.48 -18.90
CA VAL A 939 20.43 -36.57 -19.38
C VAL A 939 21.08 -37.16 -20.61
N PHE A 940 21.05 -36.42 -21.71
CA PHE A 940 21.51 -36.89 -23.02
C PHE A 940 22.21 -35.77 -23.78
N THR A 941 22.94 -36.13 -24.83
CA THR A 941 23.66 -35.19 -25.71
C THR A 941 23.39 -35.57 -27.17
N CYS A 942 23.57 -34.61 -28.07
CA CYS A 942 23.49 -34.84 -29.51
C CYS A 942 24.82 -35.40 -30.03
N LYS A 943 24.78 -36.33 -30.97
CA LYS A 943 25.97 -36.90 -31.61
C LYS A 943 26.52 -35.96 -32.68
N GLY A 944 27.83 -35.72 -32.63
CA GLY A 944 28.64 -35.15 -33.71
C GLY A 944 29.81 -36.09 -34.05
N SER A 945 30.67 -35.68 -34.99
CA SER A 945 31.85 -36.49 -35.38
C SER A 945 32.93 -36.55 -34.30
N SER A 946 32.87 -35.64 -33.31
CA SER A 946 33.78 -35.56 -32.15
C SER A 946 33.05 -35.01 -30.93
N ARG A 947 33.63 -35.12 -29.72
CA ARG A 947 33.01 -34.59 -28.49
C ARG A 947 32.83 -33.07 -28.53
N GLU A 948 33.80 -32.33 -29.06
CA GLU A 948 33.67 -30.87 -29.23
C GLU A 948 32.51 -30.54 -30.18
N GLU A 949 32.36 -31.33 -31.25
CA GLU A 949 31.25 -31.15 -32.17
C GLU A 949 29.90 -31.49 -31.53
N SER A 950 29.80 -32.62 -30.82
CA SER A 950 28.61 -32.99 -30.04
C SER A 950 28.19 -31.87 -29.10
N ASN A 951 29.13 -31.24 -28.40
CA ASN A 951 28.83 -30.11 -27.52
C ASN A 951 28.23 -28.93 -28.29
N LYS A 952 28.85 -28.52 -29.42
CA LYS A 952 28.34 -27.42 -30.25
C LYS A 952 26.97 -27.72 -30.86
N VAL A 953 26.71 -28.95 -31.30
CA VAL A 953 25.38 -29.36 -31.81
C VAL A 953 24.36 -29.27 -30.67
N THR A 954 24.69 -29.85 -29.52
CA THR A 954 23.79 -29.91 -28.37
C THR A 954 23.42 -28.52 -27.87
N GLU A 955 24.40 -27.61 -27.79
CA GLU A 955 24.18 -26.20 -27.44
C GLU A 955 23.26 -25.51 -28.46
N ALA A 956 23.55 -25.62 -29.75
CA ALA A 956 22.71 -25.02 -30.81
C ALA A 956 21.27 -25.57 -30.82
N VAL A 957 21.09 -26.88 -30.61
CA VAL A 957 19.78 -27.52 -30.51
C VAL A 957 19.01 -26.98 -29.31
N LEU A 958 19.65 -26.93 -28.14
CA LEU A 958 19.01 -26.42 -26.92
C LEU A 958 18.62 -24.94 -27.04
N GLU A 959 19.52 -24.11 -27.57
CA GLU A 959 19.26 -22.68 -27.80
C GLU A 959 18.11 -22.48 -28.80
N GLY A 960 18.09 -23.24 -29.90
CA GLY A 960 17.02 -23.17 -30.89
C GLY A 960 15.67 -23.57 -30.31
N VAL A 961 15.62 -24.70 -29.60
CA VAL A 961 14.39 -25.22 -28.97
C VAL A 961 13.85 -24.24 -27.91
N ASN A 962 14.72 -23.76 -27.02
CA ASN A 962 14.32 -22.77 -26.01
C ASN A 962 13.98 -21.41 -26.65
N GLY A 963 14.62 -21.03 -27.76
CA GLY A 963 14.31 -19.80 -28.50
C GLY A 963 12.91 -19.81 -29.14
N GLU A 964 12.44 -20.97 -29.61
CA GLU A 964 11.05 -21.14 -30.05
C GLU A 964 10.06 -21.07 -28.87
N GLY A 965 10.48 -21.57 -27.71
CA GLY A 965 9.76 -21.49 -26.44
C GLY A 965 8.59 -22.46 -26.31
N VAL A 966 8.42 -23.40 -27.25
CA VAL A 966 7.34 -24.41 -27.24
C VAL A 966 7.54 -25.46 -26.15
N ILE A 967 8.79 -25.87 -25.93
CA ILE A 967 9.21 -26.65 -24.76
C ILE A 967 10.35 -25.92 -24.07
N TYR A 968 10.59 -26.21 -22.80
CA TYR A 968 11.71 -25.62 -22.06
C TYR A 968 12.58 -26.67 -21.39
N LEU A 969 13.88 -26.60 -21.65
CA LEU A 969 14.90 -27.54 -21.20
C LEU A 969 16.10 -26.78 -20.63
N THR A 970 16.91 -27.45 -19.81
CA THR A 970 18.10 -26.85 -19.18
C THR A 970 19.36 -27.65 -19.49
N PRO A 971 20.51 -26.98 -19.67
CA PRO A 971 21.77 -27.67 -19.92
C PRO A 971 22.39 -28.20 -18.62
N THR A 972 23.40 -29.05 -18.79
CA THR A 972 24.42 -29.37 -17.79
C THR A 972 25.77 -29.60 -18.47
N MET A 973 26.86 -29.48 -17.70
CA MET A 973 28.23 -29.73 -18.15
C MET A 973 28.86 -30.80 -17.24
N LEU A 974 29.12 -31.98 -17.81
CA LEU A 974 29.63 -33.14 -17.08
C LEU A 974 30.98 -33.54 -17.65
N HIS A 975 32.05 -33.18 -16.93
CA HIS A 975 33.44 -33.53 -17.28
C HIS A 975 33.79 -33.21 -18.74
N GLY A 976 33.36 -32.04 -19.24
CA GLY A 976 33.58 -31.60 -20.61
C GLY A 976 32.53 -32.06 -21.64
N THR A 977 31.48 -32.76 -21.19
CA THR A 977 30.33 -33.12 -22.03
C THR A 977 29.15 -32.19 -21.76
N TYR A 978 28.69 -31.46 -22.78
CA TYR A 978 27.48 -30.64 -22.73
C TYR A 978 26.26 -31.53 -22.94
N GLY A 979 25.37 -31.55 -21.95
CA GLY A 979 24.16 -32.37 -21.94
C GLY A 979 22.88 -31.56 -21.79
N ILE A 980 21.78 -32.11 -22.29
CA ILE A 980 20.41 -31.63 -22.10
C ILE A 980 19.78 -32.45 -20.99
N ARG A 981 19.14 -31.77 -20.03
CA ARG A 981 18.36 -32.37 -18.95
C ARG A 981 16.88 -32.33 -19.32
N MET A 982 16.23 -33.50 -19.32
CA MET A 982 14.78 -33.61 -19.50
C MET A 982 14.13 -34.28 -18.29
N CYS A 983 13.37 -33.49 -17.53
CA CYS A 983 12.61 -33.97 -16.39
C CYS A 983 11.14 -34.19 -16.76
N THR A 984 10.65 -35.42 -16.58
CA THR A 984 9.26 -35.84 -16.83
C THR A 984 8.41 -35.87 -15.56
N GLY A 985 8.98 -35.52 -14.41
CA GLY A 985 8.27 -35.46 -13.13
C GLY A 985 7.37 -34.24 -12.95
N SER A 986 7.15 -33.44 -14.00
CA SER A 986 6.78 -32.04 -13.83
C SER A 986 5.33 -31.76 -13.50
N SER A 987 4.50 -31.58 -14.52
CA SER A 987 3.11 -31.14 -14.39
C SER A 987 2.22 -32.27 -13.87
N GLN A 988 1.18 -31.93 -13.11
CA GLN A 988 0.16 -32.91 -12.70
C GLN A 988 -0.63 -33.46 -13.90
N ILE A 989 -0.66 -32.72 -15.01
CA ILE A 989 -1.38 -33.05 -16.25
C ILE A 989 -0.46 -33.53 -17.38
N ILE A 990 0.82 -33.82 -17.10
CA ILE A 990 1.72 -34.37 -18.12
C ILE A 990 1.27 -35.77 -18.55
N GLU A 991 1.30 -36.00 -19.85
CA GLU A 991 0.95 -37.28 -20.48
C GLU A 991 2.01 -37.68 -21.52
N GLU A 992 1.95 -38.93 -21.99
CA GLU A 992 2.90 -39.48 -22.94
C GLU A 992 2.96 -38.70 -24.25
N GLU A 993 1.84 -38.18 -24.74
CA GLU A 993 1.79 -37.36 -25.95
C GLU A 993 2.65 -36.08 -25.85
N HIS A 994 2.72 -35.49 -24.65
CA HIS A 994 3.53 -34.30 -24.40
C HIS A 994 5.02 -34.62 -24.46
N VAL A 995 5.41 -35.75 -23.86
CA VAL A 995 6.79 -36.26 -23.90
C VAL A 995 7.19 -36.64 -25.33
N LYS A 996 6.28 -37.28 -26.08
CA LYS A 996 6.49 -37.61 -27.49
C LYS A 996 6.65 -36.34 -28.33
N LYS A 997 5.80 -35.34 -28.13
CA LYS A 997 5.91 -34.04 -28.83
C LYS A 997 7.26 -33.37 -28.55
N ALA A 998 7.72 -33.36 -27.30
CA ALA A 998 9.03 -32.82 -26.95
C ALA A 998 10.17 -33.59 -27.63
N PHE A 999 10.07 -34.92 -27.70
CA PHE A 999 11.02 -35.76 -28.42
C PHE A 999 11.03 -35.47 -29.93
N ASP A 1000 9.86 -35.38 -30.56
CA ASP A 1000 9.73 -35.06 -32.00
C ASP A 1000 10.36 -33.69 -32.32
N ILE A 1001 10.18 -32.69 -31.45
CA ILE A 1001 10.83 -31.36 -31.57
C ILE A 1001 12.35 -31.47 -31.48
N LEU A 1002 12.87 -32.23 -30.50
CA LEU A 1002 14.31 -32.45 -30.33
C LEU A 1002 14.94 -33.15 -31.55
N VAL A 1003 14.26 -34.15 -32.10
CA VAL A 1003 14.68 -34.86 -33.32
C VAL A 1003 14.79 -33.87 -34.48
N ALA A 1004 13.71 -33.12 -34.76
CA ALA A 1004 13.68 -32.17 -35.87
C ALA A 1004 14.75 -31.07 -35.74
N ALA A 1005 14.93 -30.54 -34.51
CA ALA A 1005 15.95 -29.54 -34.22
C ALA A 1005 17.37 -30.09 -34.44
N THR A 1006 17.62 -31.33 -34.01
CA THR A 1006 18.94 -31.99 -34.18
C THR A 1006 19.23 -32.28 -35.64
N GLU A 1007 18.26 -32.81 -36.39
CA GLU A 1007 18.42 -33.07 -37.83
C GLU A 1007 18.69 -31.77 -38.60
N LYS A 1008 18.00 -30.69 -38.27
CA LYS A 1008 18.25 -29.36 -38.83
C LYS A 1008 19.66 -28.86 -38.52
N ALA A 1009 20.08 -28.92 -37.25
CA ALA A 1009 21.41 -28.47 -36.81
C ALA A 1009 22.56 -29.27 -37.46
N LEU A 1010 22.34 -30.56 -37.74
CA LEU A 1010 23.29 -31.40 -38.48
C LEU A 1010 23.27 -31.13 -40.00
N ALA A 1011 22.11 -30.78 -40.57
CA ALA A 1011 21.95 -30.49 -41.98
C ALA A 1011 22.53 -29.13 -42.40
N GLU A 1012 22.37 -28.08 -41.57
CA GLU A 1012 22.94 -26.74 -41.81
C GLU A 1012 24.49 -26.71 -41.82
N ARG A 1013 25.12 -27.86 -41.55
CA ARG A 1013 26.57 -28.06 -41.57
C ARG A 1013 27.10 -28.81 -42.79
N LYS A 1014 26.22 -29.48 -43.55
CA LYS A 1014 26.58 -30.13 -44.83
C LYS A 1014 26.51 -29.11 -45.95
#